data_AF-A0A3A5URU7-F1
#
_entry.id   AF-A0A3A5URU7-F1
#
_cell.length_a   1.000
_cell.length_b   1.000
_cell.length_c   1.000
_cell.angle_alpha   90.00
_cell.angle_beta   90.00
_cell.angle_gamma   90.00
#
_symmetry.space_group_name_H-M   'P 1'
#
loop_
_entity.id
_entity.type
_entity.pdbx_description
1 polymer ?
#
loop_
_entity_poly.entity_id
_entity_poly.type
_entity_poly.pdbx_seq_one_letter_code
_entity_poly.pdbx_strand_id
1 'polypeptide(L)'
;MVGPSNPQTQFFTAFLLVLLMLFMGTSSLYTPQEALSNEESEAPANGRQGGLSIEDECEGLKFEDLFDYDFADFKVYIGDDWATAEMDAGAFVNGSKSAVVRDNLDGLFEGLSGGGNDYISTDERDAVRAIGPKCIGAMDTRIGMKEGSPHRGAPDWNNLTFVEDGIGLEEIDLVPANHPQERSCQNLGSANGCKEVPVSITDDLQIMMFLAEDQSNNVRFDKLPNDGDSNFTLALNVTNMSYAHLELNFPLKQGLRMSNFSIQDTITNSDGTMTVTENTELSAPEALYLPDGRLRVNQVVTYAASEYPIQRDLFLDFTTMAPETNEAPEWSSNAPVDGTVIPMLDGQNVVVTGEKTEMWATDDSGWGMDCTFTESGWSSSLDGEGNFIVENQNSQASSSDAECYVVDPFGETSIDSRNWTFGKVFTSTAVLSATGDNIEFTLSPTGLVNEMSINAHAHQSNAMGQMRTTTLASDDAVLTLPLDGLSPGMVMVMGQAQSSTMLDLDFMLNFGLEKASLAPLITVSKNLDGMNATWEANGLTFTLKGDVLDPDGEDVTLSLLLCGYSTNDFLREGSGWEINVNIVSCSSQNPPVTAYDIVLTATDESGTMTTYTVHVPDPYASNDDTSNTIDSGEDTEEEGLPALSMMATLSITMLGAVFAGRQRRD
;
A
#
# COMPACT_ATOMS: atom_id res chain seq x y z
N MET A 1 0.16 -100.35 3.63
CA MET A 1 0.35 -100.63 5.07
C MET A 1 1.50 -99.73 5.53
N VAL A 2 1.37 -98.45 5.86
CA VAL A 2 0.35 -97.65 6.56
C VAL A 2 -0.07 -98.30 7.87
N GLY A 3 0.74 -98.03 8.90
CA GLY A 3 0.47 -98.23 10.32
C GLY A 3 0.66 -96.88 11.05
N PRO A 4 0.07 -96.73 12.24
CA PRO A 4 -0.87 -95.65 12.50
C PRO A 4 -0.26 -94.41 13.17
N SER A 5 -0.78 -93.25 12.76
CA SER A 5 -0.59 -91.93 13.36
C SER A 5 -1.25 -91.86 14.74
N ASN A 6 -0.45 -91.58 15.77
CA ASN A 6 -0.88 -91.43 17.14
C ASN A 6 -1.51 -90.02 17.35
N PRO A 7 -2.78 -89.90 17.76
CA PRO A 7 -3.50 -88.62 17.81
C PRO A 7 -3.14 -87.73 19.02
N GLN A 8 -2.29 -88.20 19.93
CA GLN A 8 -1.85 -87.40 21.08
C GLN A 8 -0.63 -86.52 20.81
N THR A 9 0.12 -86.78 19.74
CA THR A 9 1.19 -85.87 19.30
C THR A 9 0.64 -84.71 18.48
N GLN A 10 -0.50 -84.90 17.80
CA GLN A 10 -1.13 -83.87 16.97
C GLN A 10 -1.83 -82.76 17.77
N PHE A 11 -2.41 -83.07 18.94
CA PHE A 11 -2.99 -82.03 19.81
C PHE A 11 -1.92 -81.16 20.49
N PHE A 12 -0.76 -81.73 20.82
CA PHE A 12 0.35 -80.96 21.39
C PHE A 12 1.09 -80.12 20.33
N THR A 13 1.29 -80.62 19.11
CA THR A 13 1.86 -79.80 18.02
C THR A 13 0.90 -78.74 17.50
N ALA A 14 -0.42 -78.97 17.49
CA ALA A 14 -1.39 -77.95 17.07
C ALA A 14 -1.51 -76.82 18.10
N PHE A 15 -1.48 -77.13 19.41
CA PHE A 15 -1.47 -76.10 20.45
C PHE A 15 -0.14 -75.36 20.50
N LEU A 16 0.98 -76.04 20.25
CA LEU A 16 2.30 -75.40 20.13
C LEU A 16 2.43 -74.53 18.87
N LEU A 17 1.81 -74.92 17.75
CA LEU A 17 1.76 -74.12 16.51
C LEU A 17 0.81 -72.93 16.61
N VAL A 18 -0.33 -73.05 17.30
CA VAL A 18 -1.22 -71.92 17.58
C VAL A 18 -0.59 -70.96 18.58
N LEU A 19 0.16 -71.46 19.58
CA LEU A 19 0.96 -70.62 20.48
C LEU A 19 2.15 -69.98 19.74
N LEU A 20 2.82 -70.67 18.82
CA LEU A 20 3.87 -70.09 17.97
C LEU A 20 3.31 -69.05 16.99
N MET A 21 2.10 -69.23 16.46
CA MET A 21 1.43 -68.24 15.60
C MET A 21 0.90 -67.03 16.40
N LEU A 22 0.54 -67.21 17.68
CA LEU A 22 0.24 -66.11 18.60
C LEU A 22 1.51 -65.33 19.04
N PHE A 23 2.68 -65.98 19.08
CA PHE A 23 3.97 -65.29 19.32
C PHE A 23 4.65 -64.76 18.05
N MET A 24 4.26 -65.23 16.86
CA MET A 24 4.69 -64.67 15.56
C MET A 24 3.72 -63.62 15.00
N GLY A 25 2.57 -63.39 15.65
CA GLY A 25 1.64 -62.29 15.37
C GLY A 25 1.91 -61.01 16.16
N THR A 26 2.94 -60.99 17.02
CA THR A 26 3.35 -59.83 17.82
C THR A 26 4.86 -59.60 17.67
N SER A 27 5.30 -59.31 16.44
CA SER A 27 6.64 -58.78 16.18
C SER A 27 6.68 -58.08 14.82
N SER A 28 5.99 -56.94 14.76
CA SER A 28 6.21 -55.88 13.77
C SER A 28 6.08 -54.52 14.45
N LEU A 29 6.82 -54.31 15.54
CA LEU A 29 6.99 -53.00 16.17
C LEU A 29 8.42 -52.89 16.69
N TYR A 30 9.36 -52.91 15.75
CA TYR A 30 10.71 -52.39 15.91
C TYR A 30 11.22 -52.11 14.50
N THR A 31 10.52 -51.22 13.80
CA THR A 31 11.19 -50.26 12.91
C THR A 31 11.82 -49.22 13.84
N PRO A 32 13.04 -48.71 13.55
CA PRO A 32 13.57 -47.60 14.31
C PRO A 32 12.54 -46.47 14.28
N GLN A 33 12.32 -45.92 15.47
CA GLN A 33 11.52 -44.76 15.73
C GLN A 33 12.09 -43.59 14.92
N GLU A 34 11.39 -43.18 13.87
CA GLU A 34 11.48 -41.80 13.39
C GLU A 34 10.89 -40.95 14.52
N ALA A 35 11.76 -40.56 15.46
CA ALA A 35 11.59 -39.28 16.12
C ALA A 35 11.58 -38.21 15.00
N LEU A 36 11.07 -37.01 15.27
CA LEU A 36 11.56 -35.85 14.52
C LEU A 36 13.09 -35.85 14.69
N SER A 37 13.79 -36.48 13.74
CA SER A 37 15.22 -36.69 13.81
C SER A 37 15.84 -35.36 13.45
N ASN A 38 16.59 -34.81 14.41
CA ASN A 38 17.78 -34.07 14.09
C ASN A 38 18.62 -34.94 13.14
N GLU A 39 18.66 -34.58 11.86
CA GLU A 39 19.91 -34.79 11.15
C GLU A 39 20.92 -33.80 11.74
N GLU A 40 21.86 -34.34 12.50
CA GLU A 40 23.14 -33.68 12.68
C GLU A 40 23.84 -33.69 11.32
N SER A 41 23.55 -32.68 10.51
CA SER A 41 24.55 -32.09 9.65
C SER A 41 24.37 -30.59 9.70
N GLU A 42 25.38 -29.87 10.22
CA GLU A 42 25.77 -28.67 9.49
C GLU A 42 26.01 -29.18 8.07
N ALA A 43 25.02 -29.03 7.18
CA ALA A 43 25.31 -29.15 5.77
C ALA A 43 26.32 -28.05 5.50
N PRO A 44 27.58 -28.36 5.19
CA PRO A 44 28.47 -27.31 4.73
C PRO A 44 27.82 -26.74 3.48
N ALA A 45 27.72 -25.41 3.38
CA ALA A 45 27.38 -24.69 2.16
C ALA A 45 28.48 -24.86 1.09
N ASN A 46 28.85 -26.12 0.78
CA ASN A 46 29.87 -26.50 -0.18
C ASN A 46 29.27 -27.51 -1.15
N GLY A 47 28.99 -27.03 -2.37
CA GLY A 47 28.83 -27.84 -3.58
C GLY A 47 27.58 -28.71 -3.63
N ARG A 48 26.45 -28.11 -4.04
CA ARG A 48 25.22 -28.80 -4.42
C ARG A 48 25.48 -29.63 -5.69
N GLN A 49 25.73 -30.94 -5.54
CA GLN A 49 25.90 -31.87 -6.68
C GLN A 49 24.75 -32.87 -6.79
N GLY A 50 23.89 -32.68 -7.79
CA GLY A 50 23.49 -33.74 -8.72
C GLY A 50 22.20 -34.52 -8.45
N GLY A 51 21.19 -34.26 -9.30
CA GLY A 51 20.30 -35.30 -9.85
C GLY A 51 19.00 -35.62 -9.10
N LEU A 52 18.71 -34.95 -7.99
CA LEU A 52 17.41 -35.01 -7.29
C LEU A 52 16.53 -33.83 -7.73
N SER A 53 15.20 -33.95 -7.62
CA SER A 53 14.30 -32.82 -7.91
C SER A 53 14.38 -31.78 -6.77
N ILE A 54 14.18 -30.50 -7.07
CA ILE A 54 14.33 -29.40 -6.08
C ILE A 54 13.42 -29.60 -4.86
N GLU A 55 12.30 -30.28 -5.05
CA GLU A 55 11.35 -30.66 -4.01
C GLU A 55 11.96 -31.67 -3.02
N ASP A 56 12.75 -32.63 -3.50
CA ASP A 56 13.42 -33.64 -2.66
C ASP A 56 14.54 -33.00 -1.82
N GLU A 57 15.13 -31.90 -2.30
CA GLU A 57 16.19 -31.17 -1.59
C GLU A 57 15.65 -30.21 -0.52
N CYS A 58 14.38 -29.84 -0.62
CA CYS A 58 13.71 -28.94 0.33
C CYS A 58 12.82 -29.66 1.35
N GLU A 59 12.60 -30.97 1.18
CA GLU A 59 11.82 -31.78 2.11
C GLU A 59 12.44 -31.76 3.52
N GLY A 60 11.63 -31.41 4.52
CA GLY A 60 12.06 -31.34 5.92
C GLY A 60 12.86 -30.09 6.30
N LEU A 61 13.20 -29.23 5.32
CA LEU A 61 13.74 -27.91 5.62
C LEU A 61 12.65 -27.03 6.22
N LYS A 62 13.08 -26.08 7.04
CA LYS A 62 12.26 -25.06 7.67
C LYS A 62 12.71 -23.68 7.20
N PHE A 63 11.87 -22.67 7.42
CA PHE A 63 12.18 -21.30 6.97
C PHE A 63 13.57 -20.80 7.40
N GLU A 64 13.92 -21.01 8.67
CA GLU A 64 15.26 -20.69 9.23
C GLU A 64 16.44 -21.40 8.54
N ASP A 65 16.18 -22.54 7.88
CA ASP A 65 17.23 -23.33 7.22
C ASP A 65 17.53 -22.79 5.81
N LEU A 66 16.65 -21.93 5.26
CA LEU A 66 16.85 -21.33 3.93
C LEU A 66 17.81 -20.13 3.97
N PHE A 67 17.66 -19.24 4.96
CA PHE A 67 18.53 -18.07 5.12
C PHE A 67 18.38 -17.39 6.48
N ASP A 68 19.46 -16.72 6.91
CA ASP A 68 19.47 -15.89 8.12
C ASP A 68 18.70 -14.59 7.92
N TYR A 69 17.94 -14.17 8.92
CA TYR A 69 17.26 -12.88 8.95
C TYR A 69 17.48 -12.14 10.27
N ASP A 70 17.17 -10.85 10.30
CA ASP A 70 17.20 -10.01 11.49
C ASP A 70 15.83 -9.93 12.17
N PHE A 71 14.77 -9.94 11.37
CA PHE A 71 13.40 -10.04 11.84
C PHE A 71 12.55 -10.78 10.79
N ALA A 72 11.64 -11.64 11.25
CA ALA A 72 10.61 -12.24 10.40
C ALA A 72 9.22 -11.96 10.94
N ASP A 73 8.26 -11.80 10.04
CA ASP A 73 6.84 -11.65 10.35
C ASP A 73 6.09 -12.79 9.65
N PHE A 74 5.22 -13.48 10.40
CA PHE A 74 4.36 -14.52 9.87
C PHE A 74 2.92 -14.22 10.27
N LYS A 75 2.06 -13.98 9.29
CA LYS A 75 0.62 -13.79 9.48
C LYS A 75 -0.11 -14.98 8.90
N VAL A 76 -0.92 -15.65 9.71
CA VAL A 76 -1.71 -16.81 9.30
C VAL A 76 -3.18 -16.47 9.46
N TYR A 77 -3.93 -16.52 8.36
CA TYR A 77 -5.36 -16.32 8.29
C TYR A 77 -6.04 -17.68 8.10
N ILE A 78 -6.65 -18.20 9.16
CA ILE A 78 -7.42 -19.44 9.10
C ILE A 78 -8.73 -19.17 8.36
N GLY A 79 -9.05 -19.98 7.35
CA GLY A 79 -10.26 -19.84 6.54
C GLY A 79 -11.53 -20.29 7.27
N ASP A 80 -12.68 -19.77 6.85
CA ASP A 80 -14.00 -20.10 7.40
C ASP A 80 -14.37 -21.59 7.26
N ASP A 81 -13.71 -22.30 6.34
CA ASP A 81 -13.92 -23.73 6.11
C ASP A 81 -13.21 -24.63 7.14
N TRP A 82 -12.35 -24.03 7.99
CA TRP A 82 -11.48 -24.70 8.95
C TRP A 82 -10.66 -25.84 8.33
N ALA A 83 -10.21 -25.66 7.09
CA ALA A 83 -9.40 -26.61 6.33
C ALA A 83 -8.30 -25.92 5.50
N THR A 84 -8.54 -24.66 5.11
CA THR A 84 -7.59 -23.84 4.34
C THR A 84 -7.12 -22.66 5.16
N ALA A 85 -5.96 -22.10 4.79
CA ALA A 85 -5.47 -20.87 5.37
C ALA A 85 -4.59 -20.11 4.36
N GLU A 86 -4.44 -18.81 4.62
CA GLU A 86 -3.49 -17.94 3.95
C GLU A 86 -2.35 -17.62 4.93
N MET A 87 -1.12 -17.72 4.47
CA MET A 87 0.07 -17.41 5.23
C MET A 87 0.89 -16.36 4.48
N ASP A 88 0.98 -15.17 5.06
CA ASP A 88 1.94 -14.16 4.64
C ASP A 88 3.19 -14.29 5.50
N ALA A 89 4.36 -14.28 4.86
CA ALA A 89 5.62 -14.28 5.57
C ALA A 89 6.55 -13.22 4.98
N GLY A 90 7.20 -12.43 5.84
CA GLY A 90 8.18 -11.43 5.45
C GLY A 90 9.45 -11.58 6.28
N ALA A 91 10.59 -11.71 5.62
CA ALA A 91 11.89 -11.71 6.30
C ALA A 91 12.70 -10.48 5.90
N PHE A 92 13.19 -9.78 6.92
CA PHE A 92 14.00 -8.58 6.80
C PHE A 92 15.44 -8.93 7.14
N VAL A 93 16.36 -8.60 6.23
CA VAL A 93 17.76 -8.99 6.33
C VAL A 93 18.65 -7.78 6.12
N ASN A 94 19.56 -7.54 7.06
CA ASN A 94 20.30 -6.30 7.16
C ASN A 94 21.81 -6.54 7.13
N GLY A 95 22.54 -5.56 6.59
CA GLY A 95 24.00 -5.49 6.72
C GLY A 95 24.74 -6.75 6.25
N SER A 96 25.47 -7.42 7.14
CA SER A 96 26.28 -8.58 6.75
C SER A 96 25.45 -9.83 6.44
N LYS A 97 24.24 -9.96 6.99
CA LYS A 97 23.37 -11.11 6.70
C LYS A 97 22.86 -11.04 5.27
N SER A 98 22.58 -9.84 4.75
CA SER A 98 22.07 -9.70 3.38
C SER A 98 23.09 -10.15 2.33
N ALA A 99 24.39 -9.96 2.60
CA ALA A 99 25.46 -10.52 1.78
C ALA A 99 25.47 -12.06 1.78
N VAL A 100 25.25 -12.68 2.96
CA VAL A 100 25.17 -14.15 3.10
C VAL A 100 23.96 -14.70 2.36
N VAL A 101 22.80 -14.03 2.43
CA VAL A 101 21.60 -14.44 1.70
C VAL A 101 21.82 -14.37 0.19
N ARG A 102 22.44 -13.31 -0.32
CA ARG A 102 22.78 -13.20 -1.75
C ARG A 102 23.75 -14.30 -2.19
N ASP A 103 24.76 -14.61 -1.39
CA ASP A 103 25.73 -15.68 -1.64
C ASP A 103 25.05 -17.06 -1.68
N ASN A 104 24.17 -17.34 -0.72
CA ASN A 104 23.40 -18.59 -0.66
C ASN A 104 22.45 -18.75 -1.86
N LEU A 105 21.81 -17.66 -2.31
CA LEU A 105 20.92 -17.66 -3.46
C LEU A 105 21.68 -17.76 -4.79
N ASP A 106 22.83 -17.10 -4.94
CA ASP A 106 23.73 -17.29 -6.10
C ASP A 106 24.20 -18.76 -6.18
N GLY A 107 24.57 -19.34 -5.03
CA GLY A 107 24.96 -20.74 -4.90
C GLY A 107 23.85 -21.75 -5.25
N LEU A 108 22.56 -21.38 -5.27
CA LEU A 108 21.49 -22.26 -5.76
C LEU A 108 21.62 -22.57 -7.25
N PHE A 109 22.24 -21.66 -8.01
CA PHE A 109 22.36 -21.77 -9.46
C PHE A 109 23.76 -22.21 -9.91
N GLU A 110 24.59 -22.73 -8.98
CA GLU A 110 25.92 -23.25 -9.28
C GLU A 110 25.86 -24.30 -10.41
N GLY A 111 26.59 -24.05 -11.50
CA GLY A 111 26.61 -24.93 -12.68
C GLY A 111 25.61 -24.57 -13.79
N LEU A 112 24.76 -23.56 -13.59
CA LEU A 112 23.96 -22.92 -14.64
C LEU A 112 24.68 -21.68 -15.21
N SER A 113 24.27 -21.22 -16.41
CA SER A 113 24.80 -19.99 -16.99
C SER A 113 24.24 -18.79 -16.23
N GLY A 114 24.99 -18.24 -15.29
CA GLY A 114 24.37 -17.41 -14.26
C GLY A 114 25.13 -17.56 -12.98
N GLY A 115 24.91 -18.69 -12.31
CA GLY A 115 25.14 -18.82 -10.88
C GLY A 115 26.49 -19.33 -10.45
N GLY A 116 26.71 -19.14 -9.15
CA GLY A 116 27.95 -19.45 -8.44
C GLY A 116 29.12 -18.61 -8.97
N ASN A 117 28.86 -17.34 -9.30
CA ASN A 117 29.84 -16.46 -9.91
C ASN A 117 30.20 -15.23 -9.05
N ASP A 118 29.74 -15.20 -7.80
CA ASP A 118 29.87 -14.11 -6.82
C ASP A 118 29.03 -12.85 -7.16
N TYR A 119 28.08 -12.96 -8.10
CA TYR A 119 27.13 -11.91 -8.46
C TYR A 119 25.72 -12.47 -8.51
N ILE A 120 24.78 -11.73 -7.93
CA ILE A 120 23.35 -12.04 -8.05
C ILE A 120 22.73 -11.12 -9.11
N SER A 121 22.01 -11.71 -10.05
CA SER A 121 21.42 -11.03 -11.20
C SER A 121 19.89 -10.98 -11.16
N THR A 122 19.31 -10.05 -11.93
CA THR A 122 17.85 -9.98 -12.12
C THR A 122 17.27 -11.26 -12.73
N ASP A 123 18.05 -11.96 -13.56
CA ASP A 123 17.62 -13.23 -14.17
C ASP A 123 17.58 -14.35 -13.11
N GLU A 124 18.55 -14.39 -12.19
CA GLU A 124 18.57 -15.35 -11.07
C GLU A 124 17.49 -15.07 -10.06
N ARG A 125 17.26 -13.80 -9.74
CA ARG A 125 16.09 -13.39 -8.95
C ARG A 125 14.80 -13.93 -9.56
N ASP A 126 14.59 -13.74 -10.85
CA ASP A 126 13.37 -14.18 -11.52
C ASP A 126 13.27 -15.72 -11.50
N ALA A 127 14.40 -16.43 -11.56
CA ALA A 127 14.47 -17.87 -11.36
C ALA A 127 14.16 -18.29 -9.91
N VAL A 128 14.60 -17.56 -8.89
CA VAL A 128 14.22 -17.79 -7.49
C VAL A 128 12.71 -17.67 -7.32
N ARG A 129 12.08 -16.65 -7.93
CA ARG A 129 10.62 -16.47 -7.89
C ARG A 129 9.87 -17.63 -8.56
N ALA A 130 10.45 -18.24 -9.59
CA ALA A 130 9.85 -19.37 -10.32
C ALA A 130 10.04 -20.73 -9.63
N ILE A 131 11.15 -20.92 -8.90
CA ILE A 131 11.53 -22.21 -8.29
C ILE A 131 11.21 -22.23 -6.79
N GLY A 132 11.29 -21.10 -6.11
CA GLY A 132 11.04 -20.97 -4.68
C GLY A 132 9.72 -21.59 -4.21
N PRO A 133 8.59 -21.42 -4.92
CA PRO A 133 7.31 -22.03 -4.52
C PRO A 133 7.37 -23.56 -4.43
N LYS A 134 8.15 -24.23 -5.29
CA LYS A 134 8.36 -25.69 -5.27
C LYS A 134 9.11 -26.14 -4.02
N CYS A 135 10.16 -25.41 -3.69
CA CYS A 135 10.96 -25.66 -2.50
C CYS A 135 10.10 -25.48 -1.24
N ILE A 136 9.43 -24.33 -1.11
CA ILE A 136 8.56 -24.02 0.03
C ILE A 136 7.40 -25.00 0.12
N GLY A 137 6.83 -25.42 -1.01
CA GLY A 137 5.79 -26.45 -1.07
C GLY A 137 6.16 -27.78 -0.40
N ALA A 138 7.47 -28.10 -0.33
CA ALA A 138 7.99 -29.32 0.30
C ALA A 138 8.44 -29.13 1.76
N MET A 139 8.46 -27.89 2.27
CA MET A 139 8.97 -27.54 3.60
C MET A 139 7.96 -27.79 4.72
N ASP A 140 8.45 -27.85 5.96
CA ASP A 140 7.63 -27.92 7.17
C ASP A 140 7.22 -26.52 7.65
N THR A 141 5.92 -26.31 7.85
CA THR A 141 5.35 -25.05 8.37
C THR A 141 5.60 -24.86 9.87
N ARG A 142 5.95 -25.93 10.60
CA ARG A 142 6.12 -25.98 12.07
C ARG A 142 4.82 -25.77 12.86
N ILE A 143 3.66 -25.72 12.21
CA ILE A 143 2.37 -25.46 12.86
C ILE A 143 1.50 -26.71 12.80
N GLY A 144 0.92 -27.08 13.95
CA GLY A 144 -0.03 -28.19 14.04
C GLY A 144 -1.24 -27.80 14.87
N MET A 145 -2.41 -28.32 14.49
CA MET A 145 -3.65 -28.14 15.25
C MET A 145 -4.18 -29.48 15.74
N LYS A 146 -4.94 -29.47 16.83
CA LYS A 146 -5.61 -30.67 17.33
C LYS A 146 -6.86 -30.33 18.12
N GLU A 147 -7.99 -30.85 17.66
CA GLU A 147 -9.23 -30.79 18.45
C GLU A 147 -9.19 -31.73 19.67
N GLY A 148 -9.83 -31.28 20.75
CA GLY A 148 -10.03 -32.02 21.98
C GLY A 148 -9.49 -31.29 23.21
N SER A 149 -9.13 -32.08 24.23
CA SER A 149 -8.49 -31.57 25.43
C SER A 149 -7.08 -31.02 25.11
N PRO A 150 -6.57 -30.05 25.90
CA PRO A 150 -5.21 -29.52 25.74
C PRO A 150 -4.16 -30.60 25.45
N HIS A 151 -3.39 -30.41 24.38
CA HIS A 151 -2.38 -31.37 23.91
C HIS A 151 -0.98 -30.78 23.98
N ARG A 152 0.01 -31.57 24.43
CA ARG A 152 1.42 -31.18 24.61
C ARG A 152 2.41 -32.27 24.17
N GLY A 153 1.94 -33.27 23.40
CA GLY A 153 2.73 -34.46 23.05
C GLY A 153 2.83 -34.66 21.53
N ALA A 154 3.69 -35.59 21.11
CA ALA A 154 3.80 -36.03 19.72
C ALA A 154 3.07 -37.38 19.50
N PRO A 155 2.78 -37.79 18.24
CA PRO A 155 2.88 -37.05 16.98
C PRO A 155 1.51 -36.82 16.29
N ASP A 156 0.40 -37.04 16.99
CA ASP A 156 -0.96 -37.01 16.41
C ASP A 156 -1.48 -35.57 16.19
N TRP A 157 -0.69 -34.73 15.50
CA TRP A 157 -1.03 -33.37 15.11
C TRP A 157 -1.57 -33.34 13.69
N ASN A 158 -2.54 -32.45 13.46
CA ASN A 158 -2.96 -32.09 12.12
C ASN A 158 -2.09 -30.91 11.64
N ASN A 159 -1.05 -31.23 10.89
CA ASN A 159 -0.05 -30.25 10.49
C ASN A 159 -0.56 -29.37 9.35
N LEU A 160 -0.22 -28.08 9.42
CA LEU A 160 -0.35 -27.20 8.28
C LEU A 160 0.70 -27.59 7.23
N THR A 161 0.28 -27.61 5.98
CA THR A 161 1.10 -27.97 4.82
C THR A 161 0.96 -26.89 3.77
N PHE A 162 2.08 -26.56 3.12
CA PHE A 162 2.09 -25.62 2.02
C PHE A 162 1.33 -26.16 0.80
N VAL A 163 0.75 -25.26 0.02
CA VAL A 163 0.13 -25.53 -1.28
C VAL A 163 0.95 -24.83 -2.34
N GLU A 164 1.79 -25.58 -3.06
CA GLU A 164 2.75 -25.06 -4.05
C GLU A 164 2.15 -24.03 -5.00
N ASP A 165 1.02 -24.36 -5.64
CA ASP A 165 0.35 -23.47 -6.60
C ASP A 165 -0.20 -22.18 -5.96
N GLY A 166 -0.38 -22.18 -4.63
CA GLY A 166 -0.89 -21.06 -3.83
C GLY A 166 0.16 -20.03 -3.45
N ILE A 167 1.45 -20.32 -3.63
CA ILE A 167 2.54 -19.50 -3.07
C ILE A 167 2.99 -18.43 -4.08
N GLY A 168 2.81 -17.16 -3.70
CA GLY A 168 3.46 -16.02 -4.32
C GLY A 168 4.78 -15.71 -3.62
N LEU A 169 5.82 -15.36 -4.39
CA LEU A 169 7.11 -14.90 -3.87
C LEU A 169 7.55 -13.60 -4.51
N GLU A 170 8.02 -12.68 -3.67
CA GLU A 170 8.62 -11.43 -4.09
C GLU A 170 9.83 -11.09 -3.21
N GLU A 171 10.70 -10.24 -3.73
CA GLU A 171 11.82 -9.69 -2.99
C GLU A 171 11.89 -8.18 -3.19
N ILE A 172 12.51 -7.51 -2.23
CA ILE A 172 12.91 -6.11 -2.34
C ILE A 172 14.43 -6.05 -2.17
N ASP A 173 15.09 -5.36 -3.10
CA ASP A 173 16.51 -5.05 -3.08
C ASP A 173 17.46 -6.26 -3.04
N LEU A 174 17.04 -7.46 -3.44
CA LEU A 174 17.96 -8.58 -3.73
C LEU A 174 18.99 -8.15 -4.78
N VAL A 175 18.52 -7.43 -5.82
CA VAL A 175 19.35 -6.69 -6.78
C VAL A 175 18.93 -5.22 -6.74
N PRO A 176 19.55 -4.38 -5.91
CA PRO A 176 19.14 -3.00 -5.70
C PRO A 176 19.37 -2.15 -6.94
N ALA A 177 18.38 -1.35 -7.32
CA ALA A 177 18.43 -0.52 -8.51
C ALA A 177 19.41 0.66 -8.34
N ASN A 178 20.22 0.93 -9.37
CA ASN A 178 21.21 2.02 -9.40
C ASN A 178 22.30 1.90 -8.32
N HIS A 179 22.58 0.69 -7.83
CA HIS A 179 23.66 0.47 -6.89
C HIS A 179 25.02 0.85 -7.52
N PRO A 180 25.97 1.47 -6.80
CA PRO A 180 27.26 1.91 -7.39
C PRO A 180 28.10 0.79 -8.01
N GLN A 181 27.87 -0.46 -7.60
CA GLN A 181 28.52 -1.66 -8.12
C GLN A 181 27.63 -2.45 -9.09
N GLU A 182 26.46 -1.93 -9.46
CA GLU A 182 25.59 -2.50 -10.49
C GLU A 182 26.32 -2.54 -11.84
N ARG A 183 26.17 -3.67 -12.55
CA ARG A 183 26.63 -3.82 -13.93
C ARG A 183 25.63 -4.59 -14.76
N SER A 184 25.81 -4.58 -16.09
CA SER A 184 25.05 -5.47 -16.98
C SER A 184 25.51 -6.91 -16.80
N CYS A 185 24.57 -7.85 -16.90
CA CYS A 185 24.87 -9.28 -16.76
C CYS A 185 25.92 -9.74 -17.76
N GLN A 186 26.90 -10.52 -17.28
CA GLN A 186 28.03 -10.97 -18.11
C GLN A 186 27.77 -12.32 -18.82
N ASN A 187 26.67 -12.98 -18.48
CA ASN A 187 26.37 -14.33 -18.91
C ASN A 187 25.82 -14.38 -20.35
N LEU A 188 26.18 -15.46 -21.06
CA LEU A 188 25.82 -15.63 -22.46
C LEU A 188 24.37 -16.16 -22.54
N GLY A 189 23.43 -15.30 -22.93
CA GLY A 189 22.01 -15.62 -22.98
C GLY A 189 21.12 -14.87 -21.97
N SER A 190 21.69 -13.93 -21.21
CA SER A 190 20.92 -13.08 -20.29
C SER A 190 19.83 -12.27 -20.99
N ALA A 191 18.76 -11.98 -20.25
CA ALA A 191 17.67 -11.15 -20.74
C ALA A 191 18.16 -9.74 -21.11
N ASN A 192 17.48 -9.11 -22.07
CA ASN A 192 17.83 -7.75 -22.49
C ASN A 192 17.56 -6.77 -21.34
N GLY A 193 18.60 -6.06 -20.90
CA GLY A 193 18.52 -5.15 -19.75
C GLY A 193 18.86 -5.78 -18.39
N CYS A 194 19.24 -7.06 -18.35
CA CYS A 194 19.64 -7.75 -17.12
C CYS A 194 20.76 -7.00 -16.36
N LYS A 195 20.57 -6.84 -15.05
CA LYS A 195 21.51 -6.21 -14.12
C LYS A 195 21.97 -7.18 -13.06
N GLU A 196 23.20 -7.03 -12.59
CA GLU A 196 23.76 -7.83 -11.50
C GLU A 196 24.62 -6.97 -10.57
N VAL A 197 24.68 -7.40 -9.32
CA VAL A 197 25.48 -6.81 -8.24
C VAL A 197 26.31 -7.89 -7.56
N PRO A 198 27.49 -7.57 -6.99
CA PRO A 198 28.25 -8.59 -6.28
C PRO A 198 27.51 -9.06 -5.03
N VAL A 199 27.55 -10.36 -4.71
CA VAL A 199 26.87 -10.92 -3.51
C VAL A 199 27.39 -10.30 -2.20
N SER A 200 28.60 -9.74 -2.21
CA SER A 200 29.22 -9.10 -1.05
C SER A 200 28.62 -7.75 -0.64
N ILE A 201 27.66 -7.21 -1.40
CA ILE A 201 26.99 -5.97 -1.00
C ILE A 201 26.15 -6.20 0.26
N THR A 202 26.03 -5.16 1.07
CA THR A 202 25.37 -5.21 2.38
C THR A 202 24.09 -4.39 2.43
N ASP A 203 23.58 -3.97 1.26
CA ASP A 203 22.27 -3.32 1.14
C ASP A 203 21.22 -4.25 1.75
N ASP A 204 20.34 -3.67 2.57
CA ASP A 204 19.26 -4.39 3.21
C ASP A 204 18.34 -5.00 2.14
N LEU A 205 17.75 -6.16 2.44
CA LEU A 205 16.82 -6.83 1.53
C LEU A 205 15.62 -7.38 2.29
N GLN A 206 14.55 -7.63 1.56
CA GLN A 206 13.36 -8.29 2.07
C GLN A 206 12.96 -9.45 1.16
N ILE A 207 12.54 -10.57 1.75
CA ILE A 207 11.92 -11.69 1.04
C ILE A 207 10.50 -11.84 1.57
N MET A 208 9.54 -11.92 0.66
CA MET A 208 8.12 -11.95 0.98
C MET A 208 7.47 -13.17 0.33
N MET A 209 6.63 -13.85 1.10
CA MET A 209 5.73 -14.90 0.69
C MET A 209 4.31 -14.45 0.97
N PHE A 210 3.42 -14.67 0.02
CA PHE A 210 2.02 -14.25 0.09
C PHE A 210 1.14 -15.20 -0.71
N LEU A 211 -0.17 -14.96 -0.72
CA LEU A 211 -1.11 -15.70 -1.55
C LEU A 211 -0.95 -15.34 -3.04
N ALA A 212 -0.64 -16.32 -3.88
CA ALA A 212 -0.54 -16.12 -5.32
C ALA A 212 -1.86 -15.63 -5.94
N GLU A 213 -1.74 -14.84 -7.02
CA GLU A 213 -2.91 -14.33 -7.74
C GLU A 213 -3.86 -15.46 -8.20
N ASP A 214 -5.16 -15.19 -8.13
CA ASP A 214 -6.24 -16.14 -8.47
C ASP A 214 -6.30 -17.43 -7.63
N GLN A 215 -5.57 -17.50 -6.51
CA GLN A 215 -5.63 -18.62 -5.56
C GLN A 215 -6.46 -18.27 -4.32
N SER A 216 -6.94 -19.30 -3.61
CA SER A 216 -7.75 -19.15 -2.40
C SER A 216 -6.99 -19.41 -1.10
N ASN A 217 -5.84 -20.10 -1.18
CA ASN A 217 -5.05 -20.50 -0.02
C ASN A 217 -3.64 -20.90 -0.47
N ASN A 218 -2.65 -20.70 0.40
CA ASN A 218 -1.26 -21.13 0.19
C ASN A 218 -0.77 -22.11 1.26
N VAL A 219 -1.59 -22.35 2.28
CA VAL A 219 -1.44 -23.41 3.28
C VAL A 219 -2.78 -24.13 3.47
N ARG A 220 -2.73 -25.36 3.98
CA ARG A 220 -3.92 -26.18 4.29
C ARG A 220 -3.63 -27.19 5.37
N PHE A 221 -4.68 -27.69 6.00
CA PHE A 221 -4.64 -28.74 7.01
C PHE A 221 -5.87 -29.64 6.85
N ASP A 222 -5.90 -30.80 7.53
CA ASP A 222 -7.10 -31.63 7.53
C ASP A 222 -8.24 -30.84 8.18
N LYS A 223 -9.43 -30.86 7.58
CA LYS A 223 -10.55 -30.11 8.13
C LYS A 223 -10.79 -30.49 9.60
N LEU A 224 -10.85 -29.50 10.50
CA LEU A 224 -11.14 -29.76 11.90
C LEU A 224 -12.56 -30.38 12.03
N PRO A 225 -12.73 -31.51 12.73
CA PRO A 225 -14.00 -32.23 12.75
C PRO A 225 -15.23 -31.43 13.21
N ASN A 226 -15.03 -30.41 14.04
CA ASN A 226 -16.12 -29.58 14.58
C ASN A 226 -15.97 -28.10 14.19
N ASP A 227 -15.21 -27.75 13.15
CA ASP A 227 -15.16 -26.38 12.61
C ASP A 227 -14.91 -25.31 13.69
N GLY A 228 -14.00 -25.63 14.63
CA GLY A 228 -13.65 -24.76 15.76
C GLY A 228 -14.69 -24.66 16.88
N ASP A 229 -15.79 -25.43 16.85
CA ASP A 229 -16.79 -25.47 17.94
C ASP A 229 -16.27 -26.16 19.21
N SER A 230 -15.38 -27.12 19.03
CA SER A 230 -14.75 -27.85 20.14
C SER A 230 -13.47 -27.16 20.58
N ASN A 231 -13.05 -27.41 21.81
CA ASN A 231 -11.71 -27.02 22.26
C ASN A 231 -10.66 -27.58 21.30
N PHE A 232 -9.61 -26.82 21.07
CA PHE A 232 -8.47 -27.28 20.27
C PHE A 232 -7.17 -26.66 20.78
N THR A 233 -6.06 -27.33 20.52
CA THR A 233 -4.72 -26.79 20.75
C THR A 233 -4.08 -26.50 19.40
N LEU A 234 -3.46 -25.33 19.27
CA LEU A 234 -2.52 -25.02 18.21
C LEU A 234 -1.11 -25.07 18.80
N ALA A 235 -0.21 -25.80 18.14
CA ALA A 235 1.19 -25.93 18.51
C ALA A 235 2.08 -25.31 17.43
N LEU A 236 3.13 -24.62 17.85
CA LEU A 236 4.18 -24.10 16.97
C LEU A 236 5.56 -24.52 17.49
N ASN A 237 6.40 -25.07 16.62
CA ASN A 237 7.80 -25.32 16.93
C ASN A 237 8.66 -24.09 16.59
N VAL A 238 8.96 -23.29 17.61
CA VAL A 238 9.68 -22.00 17.47
C VAL A 238 11.19 -22.14 17.71
N THR A 239 11.69 -23.37 17.73
CA THR A 239 13.13 -23.68 17.83
C THR A 239 13.91 -22.97 16.73
N ASN A 240 15.01 -22.30 17.11
CA ASN A 240 15.91 -21.58 16.20
C ASN A 240 15.31 -20.34 15.51
N MET A 241 14.08 -19.91 15.84
CA MET A 241 13.53 -18.66 15.32
C MET A 241 14.14 -17.46 16.05
N SER A 242 15.13 -16.84 15.42
CA SER A 242 16.00 -15.85 16.07
C SER A 242 15.23 -14.65 16.64
N TYR A 243 14.43 -14.00 15.81
CA TYR A 243 13.47 -12.97 16.19
C TYR A 243 12.30 -12.92 15.21
N ALA A 244 11.11 -13.34 15.63
CA ALA A 244 9.94 -13.33 14.76
C ALA A 244 8.66 -12.85 15.46
N HIS A 245 7.78 -12.26 14.67
CA HIS A 245 6.41 -11.94 15.05
C HIS A 245 5.45 -12.94 14.39
N LEU A 246 4.52 -13.46 15.18
CA LEU A 246 3.50 -14.41 14.76
C LEU A 246 2.14 -13.76 14.99
N GLU A 247 1.33 -13.64 13.95
CA GLU A 247 -0.05 -13.15 13.99
C GLU A 247 -0.98 -14.25 13.50
N LEU A 248 -1.84 -14.78 14.38
CA LEU A 248 -2.83 -15.80 14.05
C LEU A 248 -4.22 -15.15 14.01
N ASN A 249 -4.82 -15.10 12.83
CA ASN A 249 -6.16 -14.58 12.59
C ASN A 249 -7.13 -15.74 12.39
N PHE A 250 -8.17 -15.81 13.23
CA PHE A 250 -9.19 -16.84 13.17
C PHE A 250 -10.46 -16.35 12.45
N PRO A 251 -11.20 -17.25 11.78
CA PRO A 251 -12.50 -16.91 11.20
C PRO A 251 -13.49 -16.54 12.31
N LEU A 252 -14.57 -15.87 11.94
CA LEU A 252 -15.58 -15.45 12.91
C LEU A 252 -16.21 -16.69 13.55
N LYS A 253 -15.99 -16.85 14.85
CA LYS A 253 -16.51 -17.97 15.62
C LYS A 253 -17.00 -17.48 16.97
N GLN A 254 -18.30 -17.61 17.19
CA GLN A 254 -18.94 -17.16 18.41
C GLN A 254 -18.29 -17.83 19.63
N GLY A 255 -17.88 -17.01 20.58
CA GLY A 255 -17.25 -17.41 21.84
C GLY A 255 -15.82 -17.92 21.73
N LEU A 256 -15.22 -17.96 20.54
CA LEU A 256 -13.84 -18.43 20.39
C LEU A 256 -12.90 -17.52 21.18
N ARG A 257 -12.11 -18.13 22.07
CA ARG A 257 -11.13 -17.42 22.89
C ARG A 257 -9.92 -18.30 23.17
N MET A 258 -8.79 -17.65 23.43
CA MET A 258 -7.64 -18.33 24.03
C MET A 258 -7.92 -18.58 25.52
N SER A 259 -7.94 -19.85 25.91
CA SER A 259 -8.22 -20.29 27.29
C SER A 259 -6.95 -20.41 28.13
N ASN A 260 -5.85 -20.83 27.52
CA ASN A 260 -4.56 -20.99 28.17
C ASN A 260 -3.44 -21.04 27.13
N PHE A 261 -2.20 -20.91 27.59
CA PHE A 261 -1.02 -21.14 26.78
C PHE A 261 0.07 -21.84 27.60
N SER A 262 1.07 -22.39 26.93
CA SER A 262 2.28 -22.93 27.56
C SER A 262 3.43 -22.87 26.56
N ILE A 263 4.61 -22.51 27.05
CA ILE A 263 5.84 -22.47 26.27
C ILE A 263 6.78 -23.48 26.92
N GLN A 264 7.21 -24.48 26.17
CA GLN A 264 7.98 -25.59 26.72
C GLN A 264 9.34 -25.69 26.04
N ASP A 265 10.37 -25.73 26.87
CA ASP A 265 11.74 -26.04 26.46
C ASP A 265 12.02 -27.51 26.75
N THR A 266 12.41 -28.23 25.70
CA THR A 266 12.71 -29.65 25.73
C THR A 266 14.19 -29.89 25.44
N ILE A 267 14.86 -30.55 26.38
CA ILE A 267 16.26 -30.96 26.26
C ILE A 267 16.33 -32.47 26.13
N THR A 268 16.88 -32.95 25.02
CA THR A 268 17.19 -34.38 24.83
C THR A 268 18.63 -34.63 25.28
N ASN A 269 18.78 -35.34 26.39
CA ASN A 269 20.09 -35.72 26.91
C ASN A 269 20.73 -36.79 26.04
N SER A 270 22.06 -36.94 26.15
CA SER A 270 22.84 -37.94 25.40
C SER A 270 22.41 -39.41 25.61
N ASP A 271 21.64 -39.71 26.65
CA ASP A 271 21.08 -41.04 26.93
C ASP A 271 19.67 -41.25 26.34
N GLY A 272 19.17 -40.28 25.56
CA GLY A 272 17.83 -40.28 24.97
C GLY A 272 16.71 -39.85 25.92
N THR A 273 17.02 -39.45 27.16
CA THR A 273 16.01 -38.92 28.08
C THR A 273 15.65 -37.49 27.73
N MET A 274 14.35 -37.20 27.66
CA MET A 274 13.83 -35.86 27.38
C MET A 274 13.42 -35.19 28.70
N THR A 275 13.88 -33.96 28.91
CA THR A 275 13.47 -33.11 30.03
C THR A 275 12.69 -31.92 29.48
N VAL A 276 11.43 -31.79 29.88
CA VAL A 276 10.54 -30.69 29.48
C VAL A 276 10.41 -29.72 30.65
N THR A 277 10.63 -28.43 30.38
CA THR A 277 10.53 -27.35 31.37
C THR A 277 9.67 -26.22 30.80
N GLU A 278 8.81 -25.62 31.62
CA GLU A 278 8.08 -24.41 31.20
C GLU A 278 9.06 -23.23 31.08
N ASN A 279 9.01 -22.54 29.95
CA ASN A 279 9.75 -21.32 29.69
C ASN A 279 8.87 -20.13 30.06
N THR A 280 9.32 -19.36 31.05
CA THR A 280 8.63 -18.14 31.51
C THR A 280 9.40 -16.87 31.15
N GLU A 281 10.45 -16.97 30.34
CA GLU A 281 11.28 -15.83 29.92
C GLU A 281 10.73 -15.16 28.65
N LEU A 282 10.04 -15.92 27.80
CA LEU A 282 9.30 -15.37 26.66
C LEU A 282 8.01 -14.68 27.10
N SER A 283 7.62 -13.63 26.37
CA SER A 283 6.35 -12.95 26.57
C SER A 283 5.19 -13.90 26.33
N ALA A 284 4.13 -13.74 27.13
CA ALA A 284 2.87 -14.42 26.91
C ALA A 284 2.25 -13.99 25.55
N PRO A 285 1.50 -14.88 24.88
CA PRO A 285 0.71 -14.52 23.71
C PRO A 285 -0.38 -13.53 24.10
N GLU A 286 -0.66 -12.59 23.20
CA GLU A 286 -1.70 -11.58 23.36
C GLU A 286 -2.90 -11.94 22.48
N ALA A 287 -4.04 -12.21 23.10
CA ALA A 287 -5.29 -12.48 22.41
C ALA A 287 -6.14 -11.21 22.37
N LEU A 288 -6.57 -10.82 21.17
CA LEU A 288 -7.31 -9.59 20.90
C LEU A 288 -8.54 -9.94 20.06
N TYR A 289 -9.68 -9.36 20.42
CA TYR A 289 -10.86 -9.40 19.56
C TYR A 289 -10.85 -8.22 18.61
N LEU A 290 -10.92 -8.52 17.32
CA LEU A 290 -11.10 -7.50 16.29
C LEU A 290 -12.53 -6.95 16.35
N PRO A 291 -12.77 -5.73 15.85
CA PRO A 291 -14.10 -5.11 15.88
C PRO A 291 -15.22 -5.89 15.17
N ASP A 292 -14.88 -6.77 14.24
CA ASP A 292 -15.82 -7.68 13.58
C ASP A 292 -16.10 -8.96 14.37
N GLY A 293 -15.53 -9.09 15.58
CA GLY A 293 -15.67 -10.23 16.48
C GLY A 293 -14.69 -11.38 16.22
N ARG A 294 -13.81 -11.28 15.21
CA ARG A 294 -12.77 -12.29 14.97
C ARG A 294 -11.69 -12.24 16.05
N LEU A 295 -11.09 -13.40 16.34
CA LEU A 295 -9.99 -13.51 17.28
C LEU A 295 -8.65 -13.36 16.54
N ARG A 296 -7.79 -12.48 17.03
CA ARG A 296 -6.37 -12.37 16.66
C ARG A 296 -5.50 -12.76 17.84
N VAL A 297 -4.46 -13.55 17.61
CA VAL A 297 -3.44 -13.88 18.62
C VAL A 297 -2.07 -13.46 18.11
N ASN A 298 -1.40 -12.58 18.86
CA ASN A 298 -0.06 -12.11 18.57
C ASN A 298 0.95 -12.77 19.50
N GLN A 299 2.10 -13.18 18.96
CA GLN A 299 3.23 -13.67 19.73
C GLN A 299 4.53 -13.18 19.13
N VAL A 300 5.39 -12.59 19.96
CA VAL A 300 6.79 -12.35 19.61
C VAL A 300 7.64 -13.50 20.12
N VAL A 301 8.45 -14.09 19.25
CA VAL A 301 9.38 -15.17 19.59
C VAL A 301 10.81 -14.70 19.41
N THR A 302 11.67 -15.10 20.34
CA THR A 302 13.11 -14.90 20.27
C THR A 302 13.83 -16.18 20.64
N TYR A 303 14.93 -16.47 19.96
CA TYR A 303 15.76 -17.63 20.23
C TYR A 303 17.23 -17.25 20.08
N ALA A 304 18.01 -17.38 21.16
CA ALA A 304 19.43 -17.08 21.10
C ALA A 304 20.21 -18.30 20.58
N ALA A 305 21.21 -18.08 19.72
CA ALA A 305 22.03 -19.17 19.18
C ALA A 305 22.70 -20.04 20.27
N SER A 306 22.94 -19.47 21.46
CA SER A 306 23.47 -20.22 22.62
C SER A 306 22.47 -21.18 23.27
N GLU A 307 21.18 -21.04 22.98
CA GLU A 307 20.12 -21.94 23.44
C GLU A 307 20.05 -23.20 22.57
N TYR A 308 20.59 -23.18 21.35
CA TYR A 308 20.63 -24.36 20.50
C TYR A 308 21.43 -25.49 21.16
N PRO A 309 20.96 -26.76 21.18
CA PRO A 309 19.82 -27.32 20.43
C PRO A 309 18.53 -27.51 21.27
N ILE A 310 18.23 -26.62 22.23
CA ILE A 310 16.99 -26.72 23.03
C ILE A 310 15.77 -26.61 22.11
N GLN A 311 14.91 -27.63 22.09
CA GLN A 311 13.65 -27.56 21.36
C GLN A 311 12.68 -26.65 22.12
N ARG A 312 12.02 -25.72 21.42
CA ARG A 312 11.06 -24.80 22.00
C ARG A 312 9.72 -24.90 21.28
N ASP A 313 8.68 -25.27 22.01
CA ASP A 313 7.32 -25.41 21.49
C ASP A 313 6.37 -24.46 22.21
N LEU A 314 5.58 -23.72 21.45
CA LEU A 314 4.49 -22.88 21.91
C LEU A 314 3.17 -23.61 21.71
N PHE A 315 2.36 -23.67 22.76
CA PHE A 315 1.03 -24.27 22.73
C PHE A 315 -0.02 -23.24 23.14
N LEU A 316 -1.04 -23.08 22.29
CA LEU A 316 -2.17 -22.19 22.48
C LEU A 316 -3.44 -23.04 22.58
N ASP A 317 -4.14 -22.98 23.71
CA ASP A 317 -5.38 -23.73 23.91
C ASP A 317 -6.60 -22.82 23.72
N PHE A 318 -7.49 -23.19 22.83
CA PHE A 318 -8.69 -22.45 22.49
C PHE A 318 -9.95 -23.15 22.98
N THR A 319 -10.97 -22.35 23.25
CA THR A 319 -12.31 -22.81 23.64
C THR A 319 -13.38 -21.86 23.12
N THR A 320 -14.59 -22.36 22.96
CA THR A 320 -15.82 -21.57 22.75
C THR A 320 -16.63 -21.43 24.04
N MET A 321 -16.17 -22.03 25.14
CA MET A 321 -16.86 -21.93 26.43
C MET A 321 -16.72 -20.52 26.99
N ALA A 322 -17.85 -19.89 27.30
CA ALA A 322 -17.90 -18.58 27.93
C ALA A 322 -17.00 -18.50 29.18
N PRO A 323 -16.39 -17.34 29.45
CA PRO A 323 -15.65 -17.10 30.68
C PRO A 323 -16.54 -17.26 31.92
N GLU A 324 -15.94 -17.52 33.09
CA GLU A 324 -16.69 -17.62 34.35
C GLU A 324 -17.45 -16.32 34.67
N THR A 325 -16.90 -15.20 34.23
CA THR A 325 -17.52 -13.87 34.26
C THR A 325 -17.48 -13.32 32.85
N ASN A 326 -18.65 -13.07 32.27
CA ASN A 326 -18.81 -12.31 31.04
C ASN A 326 -19.65 -11.09 31.38
N GLU A 327 -19.08 -9.90 31.24
CA GLU A 327 -19.82 -8.65 31.40
C GLU A 327 -20.38 -8.26 30.03
N ALA A 328 -21.53 -7.59 30.02
CA ALA A 328 -22.10 -7.12 28.77
C ALA A 328 -21.35 -5.85 28.32
N PRO A 329 -21.17 -5.65 27.01
CA PRO A 329 -20.50 -4.47 26.49
C PRO A 329 -21.25 -3.19 26.85
N GLU A 330 -20.51 -2.13 27.18
CA GLU A 330 -21.08 -0.84 27.59
C GLU A 330 -20.80 0.27 26.56
N TRP A 331 -21.82 1.06 26.24
CA TRP A 331 -21.66 2.27 25.44
C TRP A 331 -20.83 3.32 26.16
N SER A 332 -19.89 3.93 25.45
CA SER A 332 -19.10 5.05 25.93
C SER A 332 -19.83 6.39 25.70
N SER A 333 -19.26 7.48 26.24
CA SER A 333 -19.73 8.84 25.96
C SER A 333 -19.38 9.36 24.56
N ASN A 334 -18.52 8.65 23.82
CA ASN A 334 -18.11 9.03 22.45
C ASN A 334 -19.05 8.45 21.39
N ALA A 335 -19.88 7.46 21.74
CA ALA A 335 -20.92 6.95 20.85
C ALA A 335 -21.92 8.07 20.50
N PRO A 336 -22.39 8.14 19.24
CA PRO A 336 -23.44 9.07 18.85
C PRO A 336 -24.69 8.88 19.72
N VAL A 337 -25.28 9.99 20.15
CA VAL A 337 -26.50 9.96 20.96
C VAL A 337 -27.69 9.46 20.16
N ASP A 338 -28.74 9.03 20.86
CA ASP A 338 -30.01 8.66 20.22
C ASP A 338 -30.60 9.79 19.38
N GLY A 339 -31.09 9.42 18.20
CA GLY A 339 -31.64 10.33 17.19
C GLY A 339 -30.58 10.99 16.30
N THR A 340 -29.29 10.68 16.46
CA THR A 340 -28.26 11.15 15.53
C THR A 340 -28.45 10.52 14.14
N VAL A 341 -28.31 11.35 13.11
CA VAL A 341 -28.21 10.91 11.72
C VAL A 341 -26.78 10.45 11.45
N ILE A 342 -26.62 9.20 11.02
CA ILE A 342 -25.35 8.68 10.50
C ILE A 342 -25.36 8.89 8.98
N PRO A 343 -24.59 9.87 8.48
CA PRO A 343 -24.68 10.28 7.08
C PRO A 343 -24.04 9.24 6.16
N MET A 344 -24.65 9.04 4.99
CA MET A 344 -24.14 8.20 3.92
C MET A 344 -23.86 8.99 2.65
N LEU A 345 -22.94 8.51 1.83
CA LEU A 345 -22.67 9.02 0.49
C LEU A 345 -23.00 7.97 -0.56
N ASP A 346 -23.19 8.43 -1.80
CA ASP A 346 -23.45 7.50 -2.90
C ASP A 346 -22.22 6.68 -3.24
N GLY A 347 -22.39 5.37 -3.40
CA GLY A 347 -21.30 4.45 -3.71
C GLY A 347 -20.30 4.20 -2.56
N GLN A 348 -20.59 4.67 -1.34
CA GLN A 348 -19.79 4.36 -0.14
C GLN A 348 -20.63 3.61 0.88
N ASN A 349 -20.18 2.41 1.24
CA ASN A 349 -20.82 1.58 2.26
C ASN A 349 -20.18 1.79 3.64
N VAL A 350 -18.91 2.22 3.72
CA VAL A 350 -18.28 2.62 4.98
C VAL A 350 -18.86 3.97 5.38
N VAL A 351 -19.63 3.98 6.46
CA VAL A 351 -20.32 5.17 6.97
C VAL A 351 -19.56 5.84 8.11
N VAL A 352 -18.75 5.08 8.86
CA VAL A 352 -17.89 5.58 9.92
C VAL A 352 -16.59 4.77 9.94
N THR A 353 -15.46 5.43 10.11
CA THR A 353 -14.14 4.79 10.18
C THR A 353 -13.92 4.08 11.51
N GLY A 354 -13.07 3.04 11.49
CA GLY A 354 -12.65 2.27 12.68
C GLY A 354 -12.15 3.11 13.84
N GLU A 355 -11.32 4.12 13.55
CA GLU A 355 -10.79 5.05 14.57
C GLU A 355 -11.90 5.74 15.38
N LYS A 356 -13.04 6.06 14.74
CA LYS A 356 -14.18 6.70 15.42
C LYS A 356 -15.00 5.66 16.17
N THR A 357 -15.28 4.50 15.57
CA THR A 357 -16.15 3.46 16.14
C THR A 357 -15.51 2.73 17.31
N GLU A 358 -14.20 2.49 17.31
CA GLU A 358 -13.47 1.84 18.43
C GLU A 358 -13.74 2.54 19.76
N MET A 359 -13.92 3.86 19.73
CA MET A 359 -14.22 4.65 20.91
C MET A 359 -15.68 4.55 21.39
N TRP A 360 -16.61 3.92 20.66
CA TRP A 360 -18.04 3.96 20.95
C TRP A 360 -18.48 3.05 22.09
N ALA A 361 -17.78 1.96 22.33
CA ALA A 361 -18.10 1.04 23.41
C ALA A 361 -16.83 0.40 23.98
N THR A 362 -16.98 -0.22 25.14
CA THR A 362 -15.91 -0.91 25.85
C THR A 362 -16.41 -2.24 26.36
N ASP A 363 -15.57 -3.26 26.21
CA ASP A 363 -15.80 -4.59 26.76
C ASP A 363 -14.45 -5.29 26.96
N ASP A 364 -14.34 -6.13 27.99
CA ASP A 364 -13.13 -6.90 28.29
C ASP A 364 -12.85 -7.99 27.23
N SER A 365 -13.89 -8.41 26.52
CA SER A 365 -13.87 -9.43 25.46
C SER A 365 -14.05 -8.84 24.07
N GLY A 366 -13.94 -7.51 23.92
CA GLY A 366 -14.25 -6.83 22.67
C GLY A 366 -15.74 -6.83 22.33
N TRP A 367 -16.11 -6.14 21.26
CA TRP A 367 -17.51 -5.93 20.90
C TRP A 367 -17.68 -5.70 19.39
N GLY A 368 -18.87 -6.05 18.90
CA GLY A 368 -19.35 -5.77 17.56
C GLY A 368 -20.65 -4.97 17.57
N MET A 369 -21.12 -4.55 16.40
CA MET A 369 -22.35 -3.77 16.23
C MET A 369 -23.47 -4.62 15.63
N ASP A 370 -24.63 -4.67 16.30
CA ASP A 370 -25.84 -5.31 15.79
C ASP A 370 -26.97 -4.27 15.66
N CYS A 371 -27.32 -3.91 14.43
CA CYS A 371 -28.39 -2.95 14.14
C CYS A 371 -29.55 -3.61 13.40
N THR A 372 -30.75 -3.43 13.95
CA THR A 372 -32.00 -3.82 13.29
C THR A 372 -32.62 -2.62 12.58
N PHE A 373 -32.64 -2.66 11.25
CA PHE A 373 -33.20 -1.61 10.40
C PHE A 373 -34.73 -1.75 10.25
N THR A 374 -35.43 -0.61 10.22
CA THR A 374 -36.88 -0.55 9.99
C THR A 374 -37.26 -0.85 8.53
N GLU A 375 -36.44 -0.43 7.57
CA GLU A 375 -36.64 -0.69 6.15
C GLU A 375 -35.98 -2.01 5.73
N SER A 376 -36.70 -2.83 4.96
CA SER A 376 -36.14 -4.07 4.42
C SER A 376 -35.01 -3.77 3.43
N GLY A 377 -33.99 -4.64 3.37
CA GLY A 377 -32.87 -4.53 2.43
C GLY A 377 -31.72 -3.65 2.94
N TRP A 378 -31.79 -3.22 4.19
CA TRP A 378 -30.68 -2.57 4.91
C TRP A 378 -30.00 -3.57 5.84
N SER A 379 -28.68 -3.49 5.93
CA SER A 379 -27.86 -4.28 6.86
C SER A 379 -26.64 -3.49 7.29
N SER A 380 -26.07 -3.86 8.42
CA SER A 380 -24.82 -3.27 8.92
C SER A 380 -23.85 -4.33 9.40
N SER A 381 -22.57 -3.98 9.40
CA SER A 381 -21.49 -4.80 9.96
C SER A 381 -20.31 -3.91 10.35
N LEU A 382 -19.41 -4.43 11.17
CA LEU A 382 -18.05 -3.91 11.31
C LEU A 382 -17.11 -4.80 10.50
N ASP A 383 -16.08 -4.21 9.89
CA ASP A 383 -14.97 -4.99 9.34
C ASP A 383 -13.84 -5.18 10.37
N GLY A 384 -12.78 -5.88 9.99
CA GLY A 384 -11.65 -6.17 10.88
C GLY A 384 -10.84 -4.95 11.31
N GLU A 385 -11.05 -3.79 10.65
CA GLU A 385 -10.47 -2.50 11.05
C GLU A 385 -11.44 -1.68 11.91
N GLY A 386 -12.67 -2.16 12.12
CA GLY A 386 -13.74 -1.47 12.83
C GLY A 386 -14.51 -0.48 11.99
N ASN A 387 -14.30 -0.42 10.68
CA ASN A 387 -15.12 0.44 9.84
C ASN A 387 -16.57 -0.02 9.90
N PHE A 388 -17.46 0.91 10.21
CA PHE A 388 -18.88 0.64 10.24
C PHE A 388 -19.43 0.71 8.81
N ILE A 389 -19.89 -0.44 8.33
CA ILE A 389 -20.41 -0.64 7.00
C ILE A 389 -21.92 -0.73 7.09
N VAL A 390 -22.61 0.00 6.22
CA VAL A 390 -24.06 -0.09 6.03
C VAL A 390 -24.35 -0.29 4.56
N GLU A 391 -25.04 -1.37 4.24
CA GLU A 391 -25.47 -1.69 2.89
C GLU A 391 -26.96 -1.41 2.73
N ASN A 392 -27.32 -0.82 1.59
CA ASN A 392 -28.70 -0.59 1.19
C ASN A 392 -28.96 -1.24 -0.18
N GLN A 393 -29.65 -2.37 -0.18
CA GLN A 393 -30.10 -3.09 -1.37
C GLN A 393 -31.52 -2.67 -1.79
N ASN A 394 -32.16 -1.76 -1.05
CA ASN A 394 -33.51 -1.28 -1.30
C ASN A 394 -33.50 0.03 -2.09
N SER A 395 -33.72 -0.09 -3.40
CA SER A 395 -33.85 1.07 -4.31
C SER A 395 -35.00 2.04 -4.01
N GLN A 396 -35.94 1.69 -3.13
CA GLN A 396 -37.13 2.50 -2.82
C GLN A 396 -36.96 3.36 -1.55
N ALA A 397 -36.03 3.00 -0.66
CA ALA A 397 -35.78 3.70 0.60
C ALA A 397 -34.41 4.38 0.58
N SER A 398 -34.38 5.71 0.66
CA SER A 398 -33.14 6.51 0.69
C SER A 398 -32.56 6.71 2.10
N SER A 399 -33.33 6.31 3.11
CA SER A 399 -32.95 6.34 4.53
C SER A 399 -33.69 5.24 5.29
N SER A 400 -33.13 4.82 6.43
CA SER A 400 -33.77 3.90 7.37
C SER A 400 -33.38 4.26 8.79
N ASP A 401 -34.33 4.15 9.71
CA ASP A 401 -34.02 4.11 11.14
C ASP A 401 -33.47 2.73 11.50
N ALA A 402 -32.59 2.68 12.50
CA ALA A 402 -32.11 1.43 13.07
C ALA A 402 -31.99 1.51 14.59
N GLU A 403 -32.32 0.41 15.24
CA GLU A 403 -32.05 0.19 16.66
C GLU A 403 -30.78 -0.67 16.77
N CYS A 404 -29.75 -0.13 17.41
CA CYS A 404 -28.42 -0.73 17.49
C CYS A 404 -28.05 -1.12 18.92
N TYR A 405 -27.43 -2.30 19.06
CA TYR A 405 -26.79 -2.80 20.27
C TYR A 405 -25.31 -3.04 19.99
N VAL A 406 -24.48 -2.93 21.03
CA VAL A 406 -23.15 -3.55 20.99
C VAL A 406 -23.24 -4.95 21.58
N VAL A 407 -22.56 -5.90 20.94
CA VAL A 407 -22.65 -7.33 21.25
C VAL A 407 -21.26 -7.89 21.37
N ASP A 408 -20.96 -8.59 22.46
CA ASP A 408 -19.67 -9.24 22.62
C ASP A 408 -19.58 -10.56 21.81
N PRO A 409 -18.39 -11.14 21.65
CA PRO A 409 -18.24 -12.43 20.97
C PRO A 409 -18.99 -13.59 21.62
N PHE A 410 -19.45 -13.49 22.87
CA PHE A 410 -20.20 -14.52 23.59
C PHE A 410 -21.72 -14.37 23.45
N GLY A 411 -22.18 -13.29 22.82
CA GLY A 411 -23.58 -12.99 22.55
C GLY A 411 -24.29 -12.23 23.67
N GLU A 412 -23.58 -11.68 24.66
CA GLU A 412 -24.17 -10.71 25.57
C GLU A 412 -24.24 -9.35 24.88
N THR A 413 -25.33 -8.63 25.14
CA THR A 413 -25.65 -7.36 24.46
C THR A 413 -25.69 -6.23 25.47
N SER A 414 -25.36 -5.01 25.05
CA SER A 414 -25.53 -3.83 25.88
C SER A 414 -26.95 -3.72 26.44
N ILE A 415 -27.05 -3.22 27.68
CA ILE A 415 -28.35 -3.03 28.36
C ILE A 415 -29.23 -2.03 27.60
N ASP A 416 -28.61 -0.95 27.12
CA ASP A 416 -29.28 0.11 26.38
C ASP A 416 -29.03 -0.04 24.88
N SER A 417 -30.03 0.35 24.06
CA SER A 417 -29.89 0.47 22.61
C SER A 417 -29.61 1.92 22.20
N ARG A 418 -29.09 2.10 20.99
CA ARG A 418 -28.94 3.40 20.32
C ARG A 418 -29.83 3.43 19.09
N ASN A 419 -30.70 4.42 19.01
CA ASN A 419 -31.54 4.63 17.84
C ASN A 419 -30.91 5.67 16.92
N TRP A 420 -30.57 5.29 15.70
CA TRP A 420 -29.97 6.19 14.70
C TRP A 420 -30.75 6.16 13.39
N THR A 421 -30.60 7.22 12.60
CA THR A 421 -31.14 7.27 11.24
C THR A 421 -30.00 7.27 10.25
N PHE A 422 -30.02 6.33 9.30
CA PHE A 422 -29.02 6.20 8.25
C PHE A 422 -29.58 6.70 6.93
N GLY A 423 -28.76 7.40 6.16
CA GLY A 423 -29.16 7.78 4.81
C GLY A 423 -28.33 8.89 4.21
N LYS A 424 -28.59 9.15 2.93
CA LYS A 424 -27.92 10.22 2.19
C LYS A 424 -28.36 11.57 2.73
N VAL A 425 -27.41 12.44 3.08
CA VAL A 425 -27.69 13.80 3.60
C VAL A 425 -27.72 14.86 2.49
N PHE A 426 -26.96 14.65 1.42
CA PHE A 426 -27.02 15.43 0.19
C PHE A 426 -26.63 14.55 -1.01
N THR A 427 -26.98 14.98 -2.22
CA THR A 427 -26.35 14.52 -3.46
C THR A 427 -25.51 15.64 -4.04
N SER A 428 -24.55 15.30 -4.89
CA SER A 428 -23.66 16.30 -5.46
C SER A 428 -23.27 16.03 -6.90
N THR A 429 -22.98 17.10 -7.61
CA THR A 429 -22.39 17.08 -8.96
C THR A 429 -21.33 18.17 -9.03
N ALA A 430 -20.34 17.98 -9.89
CA ALA A 430 -19.29 18.96 -10.08
C ALA A 430 -18.94 19.09 -11.56
N VAL A 431 -18.72 20.32 -12.01
CA VAL A 431 -18.25 20.63 -13.36
C VAL A 431 -17.19 21.71 -13.29
N LEU A 432 -16.29 21.76 -14.27
CA LEU A 432 -15.41 22.92 -14.40
C LEU A 432 -16.21 24.14 -14.87
N SER A 433 -15.84 25.30 -14.36
CA SER A 433 -16.38 26.58 -14.83
C SER A 433 -16.05 26.79 -16.31
N ALA A 434 -16.74 27.71 -16.97
CA ALA A 434 -16.48 28.01 -18.38
C ALA A 434 -15.05 28.50 -18.67
N THR A 435 -14.35 29.04 -17.66
CA THR A 435 -12.95 29.45 -17.77
C THR A 435 -11.97 28.34 -17.44
N GLY A 436 -12.41 27.27 -16.76
CA GLY A 436 -11.56 26.18 -16.31
C GLY A 436 -10.83 26.42 -14.99
N ASP A 437 -11.00 27.60 -14.38
CA ASP A 437 -10.23 27.99 -13.18
C ASP A 437 -10.90 27.57 -11.86
N ASN A 438 -12.14 27.09 -11.91
CA ASN A 438 -12.91 26.72 -10.73
C ASN A 438 -13.71 25.43 -10.98
N ILE A 439 -13.98 24.68 -9.91
CA ILE A 439 -15.01 23.65 -9.89
C ILE A 439 -16.30 24.28 -9.36
N GLU A 440 -17.38 24.19 -10.14
CA GLU A 440 -18.73 24.51 -9.70
C GLU A 440 -19.34 23.26 -9.05
N PHE A 441 -19.21 23.18 -7.73
CA PHE A 441 -19.69 22.06 -6.92
C PHE A 441 -21.12 22.30 -6.48
N THR A 442 -22.07 21.62 -7.13
CA THR A 442 -23.50 21.74 -6.84
C THR A 442 -23.93 20.66 -5.84
N LEU A 443 -24.55 21.10 -4.76
CA LEU A 443 -25.06 20.29 -3.65
C LEU A 443 -26.58 20.36 -3.63
N SER A 444 -27.24 19.21 -3.56
CA SER A 444 -28.70 19.11 -3.43
C SER A 444 -29.07 18.42 -2.13
N PRO A 445 -29.87 19.05 -1.25
CA PRO A 445 -30.25 18.45 0.02
C PRO A 445 -31.24 17.30 -0.21
N THR A 446 -31.14 16.23 0.58
CA THR A 446 -32.13 15.13 0.56
C THR A 446 -33.34 15.41 1.45
N GLY A 447 -33.21 16.39 2.36
CA GLY A 447 -34.19 16.69 3.40
C GLY A 447 -34.07 15.82 4.66
N LEU A 448 -33.07 14.91 4.74
CA LEU A 448 -32.83 14.08 5.93
C LEU A 448 -32.37 14.92 7.13
N VAL A 449 -31.58 15.96 6.87
CA VAL A 449 -31.12 16.93 7.86
C VAL A 449 -31.61 18.31 7.44
N ASN A 450 -32.18 19.06 8.38
CA ASN A 450 -32.83 20.35 8.08
C ASN A 450 -31.84 21.41 7.56
N GLU A 451 -30.65 21.45 8.15
CA GLU A 451 -29.62 22.43 7.83
C GLU A 451 -28.25 21.83 8.19
N MET A 452 -27.27 22.00 7.31
CA MET A 452 -25.88 21.57 7.50
C MET A 452 -24.90 22.61 6.96
N SER A 453 -23.75 22.73 7.61
CA SER A 453 -22.62 23.50 7.12
C SER A 453 -21.70 22.58 6.33
N ILE A 454 -21.37 22.95 5.10
CA ILE A 454 -20.47 22.19 4.22
C ILE A 454 -19.26 23.06 3.92
N ASN A 455 -18.08 22.54 4.25
CA ASN A 455 -16.81 23.09 3.81
C ASN A 455 -16.16 22.15 2.78
N ALA A 456 -15.61 22.70 1.70
CA ALA A 456 -15.02 21.91 0.63
C ALA A 456 -13.90 22.68 -0.10
N HIS A 457 -13.00 21.95 -0.72
CA HIS A 457 -11.93 22.46 -1.57
C HIS A 457 -11.60 21.48 -2.70
N ALA A 458 -10.96 21.99 -3.76
CA ALA A 458 -10.38 21.16 -4.79
C ALA A 458 -9.09 20.51 -4.27
N HIS A 459 -8.88 19.22 -4.56
CA HIS A 459 -7.84 18.41 -3.95
C HIS A 459 -7.07 17.59 -4.99
N GLN A 460 -5.74 17.58 -4.85
CA GLN A 460 -4.78 16.72 -5.54
C GLN A 460 -3.84 16.09 -4.51
N SER A 461 -3.16 15.00 -4.87
CA SER A 461 -2.30 14.24 -3.95
C SER A 461 -1.30 15.09 -3.16
N ASN A 462 -0.77 16.16 -3.77
CA ASN A 462 0.27 17.00 -3.18
C ASN A 462 -0.18 18.46 -2.92
N ALA A 463 -1.41 18.82 -3.27
CA ALA A 463 -1.87 20.22 -3.22
C ALA A 463 -3.38 20.32 -2.96
N MET A 464 -3.76 21.39 -2.26
CA MET A 464 -5.16 21.70 -1.98
C MET A 464 -5.48 23.15 -2.35
N GLY A 465 -6.61 23.32 -3.02
CA GLY A 465 -7.16 24.62 -3.36
C GLY A 465 -7.73 25.34 -2.15
N GLN A 466 -8.23 26.56 -2.36
CA GLN A 466 -8.82 27.35 -1.29
C GLN A 466 -10.13 26.72 -0.79
N MET A 467 -10.24 26.52 0.53
CA MET A 467 -11.47 26.07 1.17
C MET A 467 -12.59 27.12 1.06
N ARG A 468 -13.78 26.63 0.72
CA ARG A 468 -15.04 27.36 0.66
C ARG A 468 -16.04 26.72 1.60
N THR A 469 -16.99 27.52 2.04
CA THR A 469 -18.03 27.08 2.96
C THR A 469 -19.38 27.56 2.47
N THR A 470 -20.40 26.71 2.59
CA THR A 470 -21.80 27.07 2.39
C THR A 470 -22.65 26.46 3.50
N THR A 471 -23.89 26.94 3.59
CA THR A 471 -24.95 26.28 4.35
C THR A 471 -25.92 25.65 3.36
N LEU A 472 -26.23 24.37 3.55
CA LEU A 472 -27.21 23.63 2.77
C LEU A 472 -28.44 23.39 3.63
N ALA A 473 -29.61 23.81 3.14
CA ALA A 473 -30.89 23.67 3.83
C ALA A 473 -31.95 23.06 2.90
N SER A 474 -32.89 23.85 2.39
CA SER A 474 -33.99 23.36 1.53
C SER A 474 -33.74 23.44 0.03
N ASP A 475 -32.86 24.34 -0.40
CA ASP A 475 -32.57 24.60 -1.81
C ASP A 475 -31.15 24.15 -2.16
N ASP A 476 -30.92 23.87 -3.45
CA ASP A 476 -29.59 23.57 -3.97
C ASP A 476 -28.60 24.72 -3.68
N ALA A 477 -27.36 24.37 -3.37
CA ALA A 477 -26.27 25.30 -3.18
C ALA A 477 -25.13 25.01 -4.17
N VAL A 478 -24.47 26.06 -4.66
CA VAL A 478 -23.27 25.92 -5.51
C VAL A 478 -22.09 26.53 -4.78
N LEU A 479 -21.03 25.74 -4.57
CA LEU A 479 -19.72 26.24 -4.15
C LEU A 479 -18.80 26.34 -5.35
N THR A 480 -18.29 27.54 -5.59
CA THR A 480 -17.23 27.77 -6.57
C THR A 480 -15.87 27.52 -5.88
N LEU A 481 -15.27 26.37 -6.16
CA LEU A 481 -13.99 25.93 -5.57
C LEU A 481 -12.83 26.34 -6.50
N PRO A 482 -11.94 27.25 -6.07
CA PRO A 482 -10.82 27.69 -6.90
C PRO A 482 -9.79 26.59 -7.10
N LEU A 483 -9.21 26.56 -8.30
CA LEU A 483 -8.12 25.67 -8.68
C LEU A 483 -6.74 26.34 -8.61
N ASP A 484 -6.66 27.56 -8.07
CA ASP A 484 -5.41 28.30 -7.93
C ASP A 484 -4.39 27.51 -7.11
N GLY A 485 -3.17 27.38 -7.65
CA GLY A 485 -2.08 26.65 -7.01
C GLY A 485 -2.16 25.13 -7.14
N LEU A 486 -3.12 24.61 -7.92
CA LEU A 486 -3.16 23.20 -8.32
C LEU A 486 -2.49 23.04 -9.69
N SER A 487 -1.75 21.95 -9.84
CA SER A 487 -1.10 21.59 -11.10
C SER A 487 -2.13 21.01 -12.09
N PRO A 488 -1.84 21.01 -13.41
CA PRO A 488 -2.71 20.36 -14.38
C PRO A 488 -2.89 18.86 -14.09
N GLY A 489 -4.04 18.31 -14.49
CA GLY A 489 -4.39 16.91 -14.29
C GLY A 489 -5.61 16.69 -13.39
N MET A 490 -5.81 15.44 -12.97
CA MET A 490 -6.97 14.99 -12.21
C MET A 490 -7.15 15.81 -10.93
N VAL A 491 -8.38 16.21 -10.64
CA VAL A 491 -8.75 16.95 -9.43
C VAL A 491 -10.02 16.36 -8.80
N MET A 492 -10.00 16.22 -7.48
CA MET A 492 -11.11 15.72 -6.67
C MET A 492 -11.70 16.84 -5.81
N VAL A 493 -12.88 16.61 -5.25
CA VAL A 493 -13.48 17.52 -4.25
C VAL A 493 -13.38 16.85 -2.89
N MET A 494 -12.69 17.50 -1.95
CA MET A 494 -12.57 17.03 -0.56
C MET A 494 -13.23 18.03 0.38
N GLY A 495 -13.90 17.55 1.42
CA GLY A 495 -14.59 18.42 2.36
C GLY A 495 -15.17 17.70 3.57
N GLN A 496 -15.89 18.47 4.37
CA GLN A 496 -16.61 18.00 5.54
C GLN A 496 -17.99 18.67 5.62
N ALA A 497 -19.00 17.89 6.00
CA ALA A 497 -20.35 18.37 6.31
C ALA A 497 -20.66 18.16 7.80
N GLN A 498 -21.23 19.18 8.45
CA GLN A 498 -21.50 19.19 9.90
C GLN A 498 -22.91 19.71 10.20
N SER A 499 -23.58 19.10 11.16
CA SER A 499 -24.86 19.57 11.71
C SER A 499 -25.01 19.08 13.15
N SER A 500 -25.79 19.80 13.98
CA SER A 500 -26.01 19.41 15.38
C SER A 500 -26.80 18.10 15.54
N THR A 501 -27.45 17.62 14.48
CA THR A 501 -28.28 16.40 14.50
C THR A 501 -27.64 15.23 13.75
N MET A 502 -26.41 15.38 13.26
CA MET A 502 -25.73 14.33 12.49
C MET A 502 -24.29 14.14 12.97
N LEU A 503 -23.75 12.95 12.72
CA LEU A 503 -22.31 12.73 12.85
C LEU A 503 -21.58 13.49 11.73
N ASP A 504 -20.41 14.06 12.03
CA ASP A 504 -19.62 14.78 11.02
C ASP A 504 -19.24 13.85 9.87
N LEU A 505 -19.56 14.28 8.64
CA LEU A 505 -19.28 13.55 7.41
C LEU A 505 -18.03 14.12 6.74
N ASP A 506 -16.96 13.34 6.72
CA ASP A 506 -15.76 13.62 5.92
C ASP A 506 -15.92 12.99 4.54
N PHE A 507 -15.58 13.69 3.46
CA PHE A 507 -15.78 13.19 2.10
C PHE A 507 -14.66 13.55 1.13
N MET A 508 -14.41 12.64 0.19
CA MET A 508 -13.55 12.84 -0.97
C MET A 508 -14.25 12.25 -2.20
N LEU A 509 -14.62 13.12 -3.14
CA LEU A 509 -15.46 12.78 -4.28
C LEU A 509 -14.69 12.99 -5.58
N ASN A 510 -14.66 11.95 -6.41
CA ASN A 510 -14.06 11.99 -7.73
C ASN A 510 -15.16 12.11 -8.80
N PHE A 511 -15.17 13.23 -9.51
CA PHE A 511 -16.12 13.51 -10.61
C PHE A 511 -15.49 13.35 -12.00
N GLY A 512 -14.25 12.83 -12.09
CA GLY A 512 -13.52 12.71 -13.35
C GLY A 512 -13.13 14.06 -13.96
N LEU A 513 -12.84 15.06 -13.12
CA LEU A 513 -12.46 16.39 -13.55
C LEU A 513 -10.94 16.47 -13.71
N GLU A 514 -10.50 17.16 -14.77
CA GLU A 514 -9.10 17.42 -15.05
C GLU A 514 -8.86 18.91 -15.26
N LYS A 515 -7.97 19.50 -14.45
CA LYS A 515 -7.52 20.87 -14.63
C LYS A 515 -6.63 20.93 -15.87
N ALA A 516 -6.98 21.81 -16.82
CA ALA A 516 -6.14 22.08 -17.97
C ALA A 516 -4.91 22.91 -17.58
N SER A 517 -3.83 22.75 -18.34
CA SER A 517 -2.66 23.63 -18.25
C SER A 517 -2.96 25.01 -18.84
N LEU A 518 -2.53 26.05 -18.13
CA LEU A 518 -2.61 27.44 -18.56
C LEU A 518 -1.31 27.88 -19.22
N ALA A 519 -1.40 28.47 -20.41
CA ALA A 519 -0.22 28.87 -21.17
C ALA A 519 0.67 29.87 -20.38
N PRO A 520 2.02 29.76 -20.50
CA PRO A 520 2.93 30.66 -19.82
C PRO A 520 2.77 32.12 -20.23
N LEU A 521 3.01 33.05 -19.32
CA LEU A 521 3.08 34.48 -19.61
C LEU A 521 4.54 34.89 -19.86
N ILE A 522 4.83 35.46 -21.04
CA ILE A 522 6.14 36.02 -21.38
C ILE A 522 6.06 37.53 -21.59
N THR A 523 7.06 38.26 -21.09
CA THR A 523 7.19 39.72 -21.24
C THR A 523 8.61 40.09 -21.66
N VAL A 524 8.77 41.28 -22.27
CA VAL A 524 10.07 41.82 -22.68
C VAL A 524 10.31 43.16 -21.99
N SER A 525 11.44 43.27 -21.31
CA SER A 525 11.86 44.49 -20.62
C SER A 525 12.41 45.52 -21.61
N LYS A 526 12.08 46.79 -21.37
CA LYS A 526 12.67 47.91 -22.11
C LYS A 526 13.97 48.34 -21.45
N ASN A 527 14.96 48.71 -22.26
CA ASN A 527 16.20 49.30 -21.79
C ASN A 527 16.00 50.78 -21.36
N LEU A 528 17.09 51.42 -20.89
CA LEU A 528 17.06 52.80 -20.41
C LEU A 528 16.63 53.83 -21.47
N ASP A 529 16.79 53.50 -22.75
CA ASP A 529 16.38 54.32 -23.89
C ASP A 529 14.92 54.03 -24.34
N GLY A 530 14.20 53.16 -23.61
CA GLY A 530 12.83 52.78 -23.92
C GLY A 530 12.68 51.77 -25.06
N MET A 531 13.79 51.18 -25.53
CA MET A 531 13.85 50.21 -26.62
C MET A 531 13.81 48.77 -26.09
N ASN A 532 13.28 47.84 -26.88
CA ASN A 532 13.14 46.43 -26.48
C ASN A 532 14.46 45.63 -26.50
N ALA A 533 15.53 46.18 -27.08
CA ALA A 533 16.80 45.49 -27.28
C ALA A 533 17.98 46.43 -27.01
N THR A 534 19.10 45.86 -26.56
CA THR A 534 20.37 46.59 -26.38
C THR A 534 21.40 46.07 -27.36
N TRP A 535 21.85 46.93 -28.28
CA TRP A 535 22.83 46.57 -29.31
C TRP A 535 24.26 46.55 -28.79
N GLU A 536 25.03 45.54 -29.19
CA GLU A 536 26.48 45.57 -29.04
C GLU A 536 27.12 46.56 -30.02
N ALA A 537 28.33 47.02 -29.71
CA ALA A 537 29.06 48.00 -30.52
C ALA A 537 29.37 47.52 -31.96
N ASN A 538 29.30 46.21 -32.21
CA ASN A 538 29.45 45.62 -33.55
C ASN A 538 28.21 45.79 -34.44
N GLY A 539 27.05 46.13 -33.83
CA GLY A 539 25.75 46.22 -34.49
C GLY A 539 25.28 44.94 -35.20
N LEU A 540 25.83 43.78 -34.83
CA LEU A 540 25.49 42.45 -35.35
C LEU A 540 24.85 41.55 -34.28
N THR A 541 24.96 41.93 -33.01
CA THR A 541 24.35 41.22 -31.88
C THR A 541 23.58 42.21 -31.03
N PHE A 542 22.41 41.80 -30.55
CA PHE A 542 21.65 42.55 -29.54
C PHE A 542 21.16 41.62 -28.43
N THR A 543 20.97 42.17 -27.25
CA THR A 543 20.46 41.44 -26.08
C THR A 543 18.98 41.76 -25.87
N LEU A 544 18.17 40.73 -25.68
CA LEU A 544 16.80 40.81 -25.17
C LEU A 544 16.75 40.33 -23.72
N LYS A 545 15.91 40.95 -22.91
CA LYS A 545 15.66 40.55 -21.52
C LYS A 545 14.17 40.61 -21.23
N GLY A 546 13.72 39.81 -20.27
CA GLY A 546 12.33 39.82 -19.86
C GLY A 546 12.05 38.87 -18.71
N ASP A 547 10.76 38.63 -18.48
CA ASP A 547 10.28 37.65 -17.51
C ASP A 547 9.39 36.61 -18.19
N VAL A 548 9.40 35.38 -17.67
CA VAL A 548 8.47 34.31 -18.02
C VAL A 548 7.91 33.69 -16.73
N LEU A 549 6.61 33.45 -16.70
CA LEU A 549 5.90 32.90 -15.55
C LEU A 549 4.85 31.91 -16.03
N ASP A 550 4.83 30.72 -15.43
CA ASP A 550 3.73 29.78 -15.61
C ASP A 550 2.67 30.00 -14.52
N PRO A 551 1.38 30.17 -14.86
CA PRO A 551 0.31 30.34 -13.87
C PRO A 551 0.11 29.13 -12.95
N ASP A 552 0.43 27.93 -13.42
CA ASP A 552 0.21 26.66 -12.74
C ASP A 552 1.45 26.16 -11.98
N GLY A 553 2.57 26.86 -12.15
CA GLY A 553 3.86 26.54 -11.54
C GLY A 553 4.66 25.47 -12.28
N GLU A 554 4.29 25.15 -13.53
CA GLU A 554 5.02 24.23 -14.38
C GLU A 554 6.36 24.83 -14.87
N ASP A 555 7.31 23.95 -15.22
CA ASP A 555 8.56 24.39 -15.80
C ASP A 555 8.36 24.88 -17.24
N VAL A 556 8.98 26.02 -17.57
CA VAL A 556 8.83 26.66 -18.89
C VAL A 556 10.11 26.59 -19.70
N THR A 557 9.97 26.13 -20.95
CA THR A 557 11.00 26.18 -21.98
C THR A 557 10.77 27.38 -22.90
N LEU A 558 11.87 28.08 -23.25
CA LEU A 558 11.84 29.25 -24.12
C LEU A 558 12.51 28.93 -25.45
N SER A 559 11.92 29.43 -26.54
CA SER A 559 12.54 29.44 -27.85
C SER A 559 12.35 30.79 -28.55
N LEU A 560 13.27 31.10 -29.46
CA LEU A 560 13.30 32.32 -30.23
C LEU A 560 13.44 31.97 -31.70
N LEU A 561 12.54 32.49 -32.55
CA LEU A 561 12.59 32.38 -34.00
C LEU A 561 12.91 33.75 -34.62
N LEU A 562 13.97 33.81 -35.42
CA LEU A 562 14.36 34.98 -36.19
C LEU A 562 14.80 34.55 -37.60
N CYS A 563 14.21 35.16 -38.63
CA CYS A 563 14.58 34.93 -40.04
C CYS A 563 14.55 33.45 -40.48
N GLY A 564 13.68 32.64 -39.86
CA GLY A 564 13.54 31.20 -40.13
C GLY A 564 14.47 30.29 -39.32
N TYR A 565 15.32 30.86 -38.45
CA TYR A 565 16.22 30.12 -37.56
C TYR A 565 15.74 30.19 -36.11
N SER A 566 15.69 29.04 -35.44
CA SER A 566 15.29 28.93 -34.03
C SER A 566 16.48 28.72 -33.10
N THR A 567 16.45 29.32 -31.91
CA THR A 567 17.41 29.09 -30.81
C THR A 567 16.68 28.96 -29.47
N ASN A 568 17.30 28.29 -28.51
CA ASN A 568 16.83 28.10 -27.13
C ASN A 568 17.91 28.46 -26.09
N ASP A 569 18.94 29.21 -26.49
CA ASP A 569 20.11 29.57 -25.66
C ASP A 569 19.80 30.77 -24.72
N PHE A 570 18.79 30.61 -23.87
CA PHE A 570 18.42 31.61 -22.87
C PHE A 570 19.21 31.41 -21.58
N LEU A 571 19.74 32.51 -21.03
CA LEU A 571 20.24 32.57 -19.66
C LEU A 571 19.06 32.88 -18.72
N ARG A 572 18.74 31.96 -17.81
CA ARG A 572 17.62 32.10 -16.85
C ARG A 572 18.11 32.37 -15.42
N GLU A 573 17.44 33.29 -14.73
CA GLU A 573 17.57 33.52 -13.29
C GLU A 573 16.18 33.80 -12.69
N GLY A 574 15.59 32.81 -12.01
CA GLY A 574 14.21 32.88 -11.53
C GLY A 574 13.20 33.00 -12.68
N SER A 575 12.30 34.00 -12.60
CA SER A 575 11.40 34.36 -13.71
C SER A 575 12.12 35.11 -14.83
N GLY A 576 13.29 35.68 -14.55
CA GLY A 576 14.05 36.49 -15.49
C GLY A 576 14.74 35.66 -16.55
N TRP A 577 14.77 36.15 -17.77
CA TRP A 577 15.51 35.58 -18.89
C TRP A 577 16.29 36.64 -19.66
N GLU A 578 17.42 36.22 -20.23
CA GLU A 578 18.28 37.01 -21.10
C GLU A 578 18.74 36.17 -22.28
N ILE A 579 18.78 36.74 -23.48
CA ILE A 579 19.31 36.07 -24.67
C ILE A 579 20.07 37.06 -25.56
N ASN A 580 21.23 36.61 -26.07
CA ASN A 580 22.00 37.33 -27.07
C ASN A 580 21.64 36.81 -28.46
N VAL A 581 21.11 37.71 -29.29
CA VAL A 581 20.57 37.39 -30.62
C VAL A 581 21.51 37.94 -31.68
N ASN A 582 21.97 37.08 -32.57
CA ASN A 582 22.85 37.44 -33.68
C ASN A 582 22.07 37.49 -35.00
N ILE A 583 22.18 38.60 -35.72
CA ILE A 583 21.44 38.85 -36.97
C ILE A 583 22.12 38.31 -38.23
N VAL A 584 23.29 37.68 -38.13
CA VAL A 584 24.04 37.15 -39.29
C VAL A 584 23.19 36.14 -40.08
N SER A 585 22.29 35.41 -39.44
CA SER A 585 21.33 34.50 -40.09
C SER A 585 20.37 35.21 -41.05
N CYS A 586 20.05 36.48 -40.80
CA CYS A 586 19.18 37.31 -41.64
C CYS A 586 19.88 37.93 -42.85
N SER A 587 21.22 37.93 -42.87
CA SER A 587 22.03 38.59 -43.92
C SER A 587 21.87 37.98 -45.33
N SER A 588 21.26 36.79 -45.42
CA SER A 588 21.00 36.08 -46.68
C SER A 588 19.66 36.46 -47.33
N GLN A 589 18.83 37.27 -46.68
CA GLN A 589 17.52 37.68 -47.20
C GLN A 589 17.63 38.84 -48.20
N ASN A 590 16.87 38.75 -49.29
CA ASN A 590 16.80 39.77 -50.34
C ASN A 590 15.32 40.11 -50.58
N PRO A 591 14.85 41.33 -50.28
CA PRO A 591 15.61 42.57 -49.98
C PRO A 591 16.21 42.63 -48.55
N PRO A 592 17.15 43.58 -48.28
CA PRO A 592 17.78 43.75 -46.97
C PRO A 592 16.77 44.01 -45.86
N VAL A 593 16.96 43.35 -44.72
CA VAL A 593 16.06 43.43 -43.55
C VAL A 593 16.25 44.79 -42.87
N THR A 594 15.22 45.65 -42.86
CA THR A 594 15.26 46.97 -42.22
C THR A 594 14.81 46.94 -40.75
N ALA A 595 14.22 45.83 -40.31
CA ALA A 595 13.86 45.56 -38.93
C ALA A 595 13.73 44.06 -38.68
N TYR A 596 14.09 43.63 -37.49
CA TYR A 596 14.07 42.23 -37.06
C TYR A 596 12.81 41.97 -36.24
N ASP A 597 11.91 41.13 -36.77
CA ASP A 597 10.76 40.61 -36.04
C ASP A 597 11.13 39.28 -35.42
N ILE A 598 11.20 39.26 -34.10
CA ILE A 598 11.55 38.09 -33.29
C ILE A 598 10.27 37.48 -32.75
N VAL A 599 10.07 36.18 -32.95
CA VAL A 599 8.98 35.43 -32.30
C VAL A 599 9.56 34.66 -31.12
N LEU A 600 9.23 35.10 -29.91
CA LEU A 600 9.50 34.35 -28.69
C LEU A 600 8.35 33.37 -28.48
N THR A 601 8.68 32.12 -28.12
CA THR A 601 7.70 31.10 -27.73
C THR A 601 8.08 30.56 -26.37
N ALA A 602 7.14 30.60 -25.44
CA ALA A 602 7.24 29.93 -24.15
C ALA A 602 6.33 28.70 -24.17
N THR A 603 6.86 27.55 -23.75
CA THR A 603 6.15 26.27 -23.71
C THR A 603 6.29 25.66 -22.33
N ASP A 604 5.18 25.41 -21.64
CA ASP A 604 5.18 24.69 -20.35
C ASP A 604 5.44 23.18 -20.54
N GLU A 605 5.57 22.46 -19.42
CA GLU A 605 5.77 21.01 -19.37
C GLU A 605 4.60 20.23 -19.97
N SER A 606 3.37 20.71 -19.80
CA SER A 606 2.15 20.15 -20.38
C SER A 606 2.02 20.40 -21.90
N GLY A 607 2.88 21.25 -22.49
CA GLY A 607 2.95 21.56 -23.91
C GLY A 607 2.09 22.74 -24.37
N THR A 608 1.48 23.51 -23.46
CA THR A 608 0.76 24.73 -23.81
C THR A 608 1.76 25.85 -24.13
N MET A 609 1.41 26.71 -25.09
CA MET A 609 2.36 27.68 -25.65
C MET A 609 1.81 29.09 -25.72
N THR A 610 2.68 30.06 -25.42
CA THR A 610 2.45 31.49 -25.68
C THR A 610 3.52 32.03 -26.62
N THR A 611 3.09 32.74 -27.66
CA THR A 611 3.99 33.43 -28.58
C THR A 611 3.94 34.94 -28.40
N TYR A 612 5.10 35.59 -28.38
CA TYR A 612 5.21 37.06 -28.30
C TYR A 612 6.17 37.58 -29.38
N THR A 613 5.71 38.56 -30.16
CA THR A 613 6.53 39.15 -31.23
C THR A 613 7.18 40.44 -30.76
N VAL A 614 8.51 40.52 -30.90
CA VAL A 614 9.32 41.68 -30.56
C VAL A 614 9.83 42.32 -31.85
N HIS A 615 9.62 43.62 -31.99
CA HIS A 615 10.18 44.40 -33.07
C HIS A 615 11.48 45.08 -32.64
N VAL A 616 12.55 44.87 -33.41
CA VAL A 616 13.88 45.48 -33.17
C VAL A 616 14.37 46.15 -34.46
N PRO A 617 14.46 47.49 -34.52
CA PRO A 617 14.93 48.19 -35.72
C PRO A 617 16.43 47.98 -35.94
N ASP A 618 16.85 47.96 -37.21
CA ASP A 618 18.27 47.87 -37.58
C ASP A 618 18.99 49.20 -37.27
N PRO A 619 20.08 49.19 -36.48
CA PRO A 619 20.85 50.39 -36.13
C PRO A 619 21.51 51.07 -37.34
N TYR A 620 21.62 50.37 -38.48
CA TYR A 620 22.22 50.88 -39.71
C TYR A 620 21.24 51.02 -40.88
N ALA A 621 19.94 50.83 -40.65
CA ALA A 621 18.95 51.12 -41.68
C ALA A 621 19.10 52.60 -42.09
N SER A 622 19.50 52.83 -43.35
CA SER A 622 19.56 54.15 -43.93
C SER A 622 18.15 54.71 -44.00
N ASN A 623 17.84 55.64 -43.09
CA ASN A 623 16.65 56.50 -43.17
C ASN A 623 16.76 57.40 -44.41
N ASP A 624 16.44 56.87 -45.57
CA ASP A 624 16.08 57.69 -46.73
C ASP A 624 14.60 58.06 -46.61
N ASP A 625 14.31 58.95 -45.65
CA ASP A 625 13.40 60.07 -45.91
C ASP A 625 13.55 61.15 -44.83
N THR A 626 14.34 62.17 -45.17
CA THR A 626 14.24 63.47 -44.53
C THR A 626 13.22 64.30 -45.30
N SER A 627 11.99 64.33 -44.80
CA SER A 627 11.00 65.34 -45.19
C SER A 627 10.45 65.99 -43.92
N ASN A 628 11.20 66.96 -43.41
CA ASN A 628 10.63 68.04 -42.61
C ASN A 628 9.77 68.90 -43.53
N THR A 629 8.44 68.76 -43.42
CA THR A 629 7.52 69.80 -43.87
C THR A 629 6.66 70.22 -42.68
N ILE A 630 6.94 71.42 -42.18
CA ILE A 630 6.04 72.19 -41.31
C ILE A 630 5.07 72.91 -42.25
N ASP A 631 3.75 72.71 -42.16
CA ASP A 631 2.77 73.79 -41.97
C ASP A 631 1.31 73.29 -41.83
N SER A 632 0.61 74.04 -40.98
CA SER A 632 -0.77 74.18 -40.53
C SER A 632 -1.99 73.66 -41.32
N GLY A 633 -3.04 73.32 -40.54
CA GLY A 633 -4.45 73.36 -40.98
C GLY A 633 -5.41 72.56 -40.07
N GLU A 634 -6.15 73.25 -39.20
CA GLU A 634 -7.38 72.78 -38.54
C GLU A 634 -8.43 72.33 -39.57
N ASP A 635 -9.10 71.18 -39.37
CA ASP A 635 -10.48 71.10 -38.85
C ASP A 635 -11.13 69.71 -39.04
N THR A 636 -11.77 69.28 -37.94
CA THR A 636 -13.02 68.49 -37.75
C THR A 636 -13.27 67.07 -38.34
N GLU A 637 -13.52 66.18 -37.36
CA GLU A 637 -14.57 65.15 -37.22
C GLU A 637 -14.34 63.67 -37.60
N GLU A 638 -14.36 62.88 -36.49
CA GLU A 638 -14.86 61.52 -36.24
C GLU A 638 -14.43 60.31 -37.08
N GLU A 639 -13.65 59.40 -36.45
CA GLU A 639 -13.89 57.94 -36.47
C GLU A 639 -13.18 57.20 -35.31
N GLY A 640 -13.99 56.63 -34.40
CA GLY A 640 -13.78 55.44 -33.55
C GLY A 640 -12.44 55.10 -32.87
N LEU A 641 -12.32 55.38 -31.57
CA LEU A 641 -11.42 54.69 -30.63
C LEU A 641 -12.04 53.34 -30.18
N PRO A 642 -11.34 52.18 -30.27
CA PRO A 642 -11.64 51.05 -29.42
C PRO A 642 -11.02 51.28 -28.03
N ALA A 643 -11.86 51.24 -26.99
CA ALA A 643 -11.47 51.36 -25.61
C ALA A 643 -10.58 50.18 -25.17
N LEU A 644 -9.28 50.41 -24.98
CA LEU A 644 -8.43 49.56 -24.18
C LEU A 644 -8.50 50.01 -22.71
N SER A 645 -8.91 49.06 -21.90
CA SER A 645 -9.32 49.14 -20.50
C SER A 645 -8.19 49.58 -19.55
N MET A 646 -8.48 50.56 -18.69
CA MET A 646 -7.67 51.01 -17.54
C MET A 646 -7.57 49.97 -16.40
N MET A 647 -7.73 48.67 -16.66
CA MET A 647 -7.66 47.62 -15.62
C MET A 647 -6.27 46.98 -15.50
N ALA A 648 -5.41 47.10 -16.52
CA ALA A 648 -4.09 46.45 -16.53
C ALA A 648 -3.05 47.17 -15.63
N THR A 649 -3.25 48.44 -15.32
CA THR A 649 -2.34 49.22 -14.47
C THR A 649 -2.66 49.14 -12.98
N LEU A 650 -3.81 48.58 -12.59
CA LEU A 650 -4.21 48.47 -11.18
C LEU A 650 -3.76 47.15 -10.52
N SER A 651 -3.64 46.05 -11.29
CA SER A 651 -3.22 44.74 -10.78
C SER A 651 -1.72 44.67 -10.44
N ILE A 652 -0.87 45.27 -11.26
CA ILE A 652 0.59 45.28 -11.06
C ILE A 652 0.98 46.08 -9.81
N THR A 653 0.22 47.11 -9.43
CA THR A 653 0.47 47.90 -8.22
C THR A 653 0.01 47.25 -6.92
N MET A 654 -0.93 46.29 -6.95
CA MET A 654 -1.41 45.64 -5.72
C MET A 654 -0.56 44.43 -5.30
N LEU A 655 0.03 43.66 -6.21
CA LEU A 655 0.89 42.53 -5.83
C LEU A 655 2.26 42.97 -5.29
N GLY A 656 2.80 44.09 -5.77
CA GLY A 656 4.05 44.67 -5.23
C GLY A 656 3.95 45.18 -3.78
N ALA A 657 2.75 45.53 -3.32
CA ALA A 657 2.52 46.02 -1.95
C ALA A 657 2.40 44.88 -0.92
N VAL A 658 2.03 43.66 -1.32
CA VAL A 658 1.87 42.51 -0.41
C VAL A 658 3.22 41.86 -0.08
N PHE A 659 4.17 41.82 -1.02
CA PHE A 659 5.52 41.28 -0.77
C PHE A 659 6.41 42.22 0.06
N ALA A 660 6.29 43.54 -0.09
CA ALA A 660 7.05 44.50 0.71
C ALA A 660 6.52 44.67 2.15
N GLY A 661 5.26 44.29 2.43
CA GLY A 661 4.64 44.39 3.76
C GLY A 661 4.97 43.27 4.74
N ARG A 662 5.45 42.11 4.26
CA ARG A 662 5.75 40.94 5.11
C ARG A 662 7.16 40.90 5.68
N GLN A 663 8.05 41.83 5.31
CA GLN A 663 9.42 41.91 5.83
C GLN A 663 9.65 43.02 6.88
N ARG A 664 8.59 43.67 7.35
CA ARG A 664 8.65 44.63 8.48
C ARG A 664 7.44 44.53 9.39
N ARG A 665 7.43 43.51 10.25
CA ARG A 665 6.91 43.57 11.63
C ARG A 665 7.25 42.25 12.34
N ASP A 666 7.47 42.38 13.65
CA ASP A 666 7.87 41.33 14.61
C ASP A 666 7.20 39.97 14.41
#